data_AF-A0A819U3Q1-F1
#
_entry.id   AF-A0A819U3Q1-F1
#
_cell.length_a   1.000
_cell.length_b   1.000
_cell.length_c   1.000
_cell.angle_alpha   90.00
_cell.angle_beta   90.00
_cell.angle_gamma   90.00
#
_symmetry.space_group_name_H-M   'P 1'
#
loop_
_entity.id
_entity.type
_entity.pdbx_description
1 polymer ?
#
loop_
_entity_poly.entity_id
_entity_poly.type
_entity_poly.pdbx_seq_one_letter_code
_entity_poly.pdbx_strand_id
1 'polypeptide(L)'
;MNNYYDATIIPNNLLSLKGDEFYKFIKQLSGEMPCEILKIQLIDSTEAFMNSDNLFDIFKYNSPEINCLRDKIYFRAENGDYILKSGITTNLSLLTNILNEKKKEQQNVNFNQQQEQIYSNIINNNPLLKSLFRWYEHNDTLKNNESTFLTAFIDCIVNNLNKSPNNYRYSKSVEQFALSLFILGGKMTYQFVRMNLSPALPSVQTLNKLISNSDLKINEAHFLFNKLHEYLNGIDVKYAFGSEDCTGVIRKINYDQQTNSFVGFATPLVNGIPVSKYYQTNSFDQLESWFSSSDKSSLLNIHMIQPLPSSNNSTVPSAFLLSGYGVVNTYTSMDILRRWLFIFDNCLQKNIRIIGFSTDGDAKYLRAMRLANHGLTRSDLNPKDRQNFNSCVKIVTDDILSILVASADTYGTFIYLHLLKKIISTYIEKTTKINDRLQSAWCIVFICRMWWTWIQHKQFTSTTASATTKRNSKAKFFITKTAYLSVELNAHNLLYIILLVKQKQLPKEALNVYLFNSQSCESMFRNARSLSGTYSTIINFTVADFLNRSQKISILNRIKCDNLCQQDDNEHLSFPIHHKHKRDNHLLSLQNLDDIDQLDVEKIISDAYNEALELAERLEISRSLQENDVFDFDSLNKYVFRQLSSSSKMFDYSTQIINDDDDDEFDLEEEEEEEEEGLEENDNNEAVNELNDDVIVDQEDENDSNMTTIKANFNGMKIFDEIEICR
;
A
#
# COMPACT_ATOMS: atom_id res chain seq x y z
N MET A 1 -64.57 -33.37 3.72
CA MET A 1 -64.69 -34.43 4.74
C MET A 1 -63.37 -35.17 4.80
N ASN A 2 -62.51 -34.83 5.76
CA ASN A 2 -61.29 -35.58 6.06
C ASN A 2 -61.71 -36.85 6.78
N ASN A 3 -61.78 -37.98 6.07
CA ASN A 3 -61.86 -39.28 6.72
C ASN A 3 -60.52 -39.54 7.41
N TYR A 4 -60.46 -39.23 8.70
CA TYR A 4 -59.42 -39.72 9.60
C TYR A 4 -59.53 -41.25 9.61
N TYR A 5 -58.71 -41.91 8.82
CA TYR A 5 -58.39 -43.31 9.11
C TYR A 5 -57.59 -43.31 10.41
N ASP A 6 -58.00 -44.15 11.35
CA ASP A 6 -57.28 -44.35 12.59
C ASP A 6 -55.87 -44.86 12.26
N ALA A 7 -54.85 -44.07 12.63
CA ALA A 7 -53.45 -44.36 12.33
C ALA A 7 -52.98 -45.71 12.93
N THR A 8 -53.77 -46.28 13.85
CA THR A 8 -53.55 -47.61 14.44
C THR A 8 -53.83 -48.78 13.49
N ILE A 9 -54.53 -48.54 12.37
CA ILE A 9 -54.90 -49.59 11.39
C ILE A 9 -53.79 -49.82 10.35
N ILE A 10 -52.80 -48.94 10.24
CA ILE A 10 -51.73 -49.02 9.23
C ILE A 10 -50.54 -49.81 9.80
N PRO A 11 -50.26 -51.04 9.34
CA PRO A 11 -49.18 -51.84 9.87
C PRO A 11 -47.80 -51.30 9.46
N ASN A 12 -46.79 -51.39 10.34
CA ASN A 12 -45.43 -50.89 10.07
C ASN A 12 -44.74 -51.60 8.89
N ASN A 13 -45.18 -52.82 8.55
CA ASN A 13 -44.66 -53.63 7.45
C ASN A 13 -45.51 -53.53 6.17
N LEU A 14 -46.31 -52.45 6.03
CA LEU A 14 -47.25 -52.23 4.92
C LEU A 14 -46.71 -52.51 3.52
N LEU A 15 -45.48 -52.09 3.22
CA LEU A 15 -44.86 -52.25 1.90
C LEU A 15 -44.40 -53.69 1.62
N SER A 16 -44.43 -54.57 2.62
CA SER A 16 -44.02 -55.98 2.50
C SER A 16 -45.19 -56.96 2.55
N LEU A 17 -46.44 -56.48 2.64
CA LEU A 17 -47.62 -57.35 2.68
C LEU A 17 -47.78 -58.14 1.37
N LYS A 18 -48.07 -59.44 1.50
CA LYS A 18 -48.32 -60.37 0.39
C LYS A 18 -49.45 -61.35 0.73
N GLY A 19 -50.07 -61.92 -0.30
CA GLY A 19 -51.09 -62.96 -0.19
C GLY A 19 -52.29 -62.54 0.67
N ASP A 20 -52.70 -63.42 1.58
CA ASP A 20 -53.89 -63.20 2.42
C ASP A 20 -53.78 -62.00 3.36
N GLU A 21 -52.57 -61.66 3.81
CA GLU A 21 -52.35 -60.48 4.66
C GLU A 21 -52.59 -59.19 3.90
N PHE A 22 -52.15 -59.14 2.64
CA PHE A 22 -52.44 -58.03 1.75
C PHE A 22 -53.96 -57.91 1.53
N TYR A 23 -54.64 -59.00 1.18
CA TYR A 23 -56.09 -58.94 0.94
C TYR A 23 -56.90 -58.58 2.19
N LYS A 24 -56.52 -59.05 3.38
CA LYS A 24 -57.14 -58.65 4.65
C LYS A 24 -56.98 -57.15 4.88
N PHE A 25 -55.79 -56.61 4.63
CA PHE A 25 -55.52 -55.18 4.75
C PHE A 25 -56.36 -54.36 3.78
N ILE A 26 -56.42 -54.74 2.50
CA ILE A 26 -57.25 -54.06 1.48
C ILE A 26 -58.73 -54.09 1.87
N LYS A 27 -59.22 -55.26 2.32
CA LYS A 27 -60.61 -55.43 2.77
C LYS A 27 -60.93 -54.54 3.97
N GLN A 28 -60.01 -54.39 4.91
CA GLN A 28 -60.19 -53.56 6.09
C GLN A 28 -60.15 -52.06 5.76
N LEU A 29 -59.29 -51.62 4.84
CA LEU A 29 -59.09 -50.20 4.53
C LEU A 29 -60.05 -49.68 3.45
N SER A 30 -60.25 -50.47 2.39
CA SER A 30 -60.96 -50.06 1.17
C SER A 30 -62.31 -50.76 0.99
N GLY A 31 -62.59 -51.82 1.76
CA GLY A 31 -63.82 -52.60 1.72
C GLY A 31 -63.73 -53.85 0.83
N GLU A 32 -64.79 -54.66 0.83
CA GLU A 32 -64.84 -55.95 0.13
C GLU A 32 -64.67 -55.81 -1.39
N MET A 33 -65.29 -54.80 -1.99
CA MET A 33 -65.34 -54.67 -3.45
C MET A 33 -63.97 -54.37 -4.07
N PRO A 34 -63.17 -53.41 -3.54
CA PRO A 34 -61.77 -53.26 -3.95
C PRO A 34 -60.92 -54.53 -3.77
N CYS A 35 -61.12 -55.28 -2.69
CA CYS A 35 -60.38 -56.52 -2.45
C CYS A 35 -60.66 -57.57 -3.53
N GLU A 36 -61.93 -57.76 -3.91
CA GLU A 36 -62.33 -58.69 -4.97
C GLU A 36 -61.80 -58.26 -6.35
N ILE A 37 -61.77 -56.95 -6.65
CA ILE A 37 -61.16 -56.41 -7.89
C ILE A 37 -59.69 -56.80 -8.01
N LEU A 38 -58.93 -56.74 -6.90
CA LEU A 38 -57.51 -57.11 -6.89
C LEU A 38 -57.29 -58.62 -6.98
N LYS A 39 -58.13 -59.43 -6.31
CA LYS A 39 -58.04 -60.90 -6.40
C LYS A 39 -58.25 -61.41 -7.81
N ILE A 40 -59.23 -60.87 -8.55
CA ILE A 40 -59.49 -61.30 -9.94
C ILE A 40 -58.32 -60.92 -10.85
N GLN A 41 -57.62 -59.82 -10.56
CA GLN A 41 -56.42 -59.39 -11.28
C GLN A 41 -55.14 -60.09 -10.82
N LEU A 42 -55.23 -60.99 -9.84
CA LEU A 42 -54.07 -61.64 -9.20
C LEU A 42 -53.05 -60.63 -8.63
N ILE A 43 -53.53 -59.46 -8.19
CA ILE A 43 -52.71 -58.47 -7.50
C ILE A 43 -52.70 -58.84 -6.03
N ASP A 44 -51.66 -59.57 -5.62
CA ASP A 44 -51.56 -60.20 -4.30
C ASP A 44 -50.54 -59.54 -3.36
N SER A 45 -49.95 -58.41 -3.75
CA SER A 45 -48.95 -57.72 -2.96
C SER A 45 -49.02 -56.21 -3.11
N THR A 46 -48.54 -55.50 -2.08
CA THR A 46 -48.44 -54.04 -2.09
C THR A 46 -47.61 -53.53 -3.28
N GLU A 47 -46.55 -54.24 -3.64
CA GLU A 47 -45.70 -53.91 -4.79
C GLU A 47 -46.43 -54.07 -6.12
N ALA A 48 -47.12 -55.20 -6.33
CA ALA A 48 -47.90 -55.43 -7.55
C ALA A 48 -49.03 -54.40 -7.71
N PHE A 49 -49.68 -54.01 -6.60
CA PHE A 49 -50.70 -52.97 -6.60
C PHE A 49 -50.14 -51.61 -7.02
N MET A 50 -49.00 -51.22 -6.45
CA MET A 50 -48.38 -49.91 -6.73
C MET A 50 -47.84 -49.78 -8.15
N ASN A 51 -47.52 -50.91 -8.81
CA ASN A 51 -47.04 -50.95 -10.19
C ASN A 51 -48.17 -51.13 -11.22
N SER A 52 -49.44 -51.14 -10.79
CA SER A 52 -50.57 -51.31 -11.69
C SER A 52 -51.08 -49.95 -12.19
N ASP A 53 -50.99 -49.70 -13.50
CA ASP A 53 -51.33 -48.39 -14.09
C ASP A 53 -52.85 -48.15 -14.16
N ASN A 54 -53.67 -49.21 -14.29
CA ASN A 54 -55.12 -49.07 -14.38
C ASN A 54 -55.88 -50.31 -13.90
N LEU A 55 -56.29 -50.29 -12.62
CA LEU A 55 -57.02 -51.36 -11.95
C LEU A 55 -58.41 -51.65 -12.53
N PHE A 56 -58.96 -50.75 -13.36
CA PHE A 56 -60.32 -50.88 -13.88
C PHE A 56 -60.37 -51.33 -15.35
N ASP A 57 -59.23 -51.50 -16.01
CA ASP A 57 -59.18 -51.97 -17.40
C ASP A 57 -59.69 -53.39 -17.56
N ILE A 58 -59.66 -54.20 -16.49
CA ILE A 58 -60.24 -55.55 -16.50
C ILE A 58 -61.73 -55.56 -16.87
N PHE A 59 -62.45 -54.48 -16.61
CA PHE A 59 -63.88 -54.37 -16.95
C PHE A 59 -64.14 -54.18 -18.44
N LYS A 60 -63.11 -54.08 -19.30
CA LYS A 60 -63.27 -54.09 -20.76
C LYS A 60 -63.46 -55.51 -21.31
N TYR A 61 -63.12 -56.54 -20.55
CA TYR A 61 -63.23 -57.93 -20.97
C TYR A 61 -64.60 -58.53 -20.63
N ASN A 62 -65.05 -59.48 -21.45
CA ASN A 62 -66.32 -60.18 -21.27
C ASN A 62 -66.04 -61.60 -20.75
N SER A 63 -66.09 -61.77 -19.43
CA SER A 63 -66.02 -63.09 -18.77
C SER A 63 -67.15 -63.21 -17.73
N PRO A 64 -67.63 -64.42 -17.45
CA PRO A 64 -68.68 -64.63 -16.44
C PRO A 64 -68.26 -64.13 -15.04
N GLU A 65 -66.99 -64.28 -14.66
CA GLU A 65 -66.47 -63.77 -13.39
C GLU A 65 -66.48 -62.24 -13.34
N ILE A 66 -66.06 -61.58 -14.43
CA ILE A 66 -66.03 -60.11 -14.54
C ILE A 66 -67.45 -59.53 -14.61
N ASN A 67 -68.38 -60.20 -15.30
CA ASN A 67 -69.76 -59.76 -15.42
C ASN A 67 -70.50 -59.79 -14.06
N CYS A 68 -70.30 -60.84 -13.26
CA CYS A 68 -70.83 -60.93 -11.90
C CYS A 68 -70.31 -59.80 -11.01
N LEU A 69 -69.03 -59.42 -11.16
CA LEU A 69 -68.45 -58.29 -10.44
C LEU A 69 -68.97 -56.95 -10.98
N ARG A 70 -69.16 -56.81 -12.30
CA ARG A 70 -69.68 -55.61 -12.97
C ARG A 70 -71.06 -55.24 -12.43
N ASP A 71 -71.95 -56.22 -12.25
CA ASP A 71 -73.29 -56.02 -11.69
C ASP A 71 -73.27 -55.53 -10.23
N LYS A 72 -72.21 -55.83 -9.48
CA LYS A 72 -72.06 -55.39 -8.08
C LYS A 72 -71.49 -53.98 -7.95
N ILE A 73 -70.62 -53.58 -8.87
CA ILE A 73 -69.83 -52.34 -8.74
C ILE A 73 -70.29 -51.18 -9.64
N TYR A 74 -71.07 -51.46 -10.69
CA TYR A 74 -71.61 -50.43 -11.58
C TYR A 74 -73.09 -50.14 -11.28
N PHE A 75 -73.53 -48.91 -11.55
CA PHE A 75 -74.92 -48.57 -11.76
C PHE A 75 -75.26 -48.73 -13.24
N ARG A 76 -76.39 -49.35 -13.56
CA ARG A 76 -76.91 -49.40 -14.92
C ARG A 76 -77.76 -48.15 -15.16
N ALA A 77 -77.31 -47.27 -16.04
CA ALA A 77 -78.07 -46.12 -16.47
C ALA A 77 -79.19 -46.53 -17.44
N GLU A 78 -80.25 -45.72 -17.54
CA GLU A 78 -81.42 -46.01 -18.40
C GLU A 78 -81.05 -46.09 -19.88
N ASN A 79 -79.96 -45.46 -20.30
CA ASN A 79 -79.42 -45.52 -21.65
C ASN A 79 -78.59 -46.79 -21.95
N GLY A 80 -78.45 -47.70 -20.98
CA GLY A 80 -77.67 -48.93 -21.09
C GLY A 80 -76.19 -48.80 -20.69
N ASP A 81 -75.73 -47.61 -20.32
CA ASP A 81 -74.35 -47.40 -19.87
C ASP A 81 -74.13 -47.89 -18.44
N TYR A 82 -72.88 -48.29 -18.16
CA TYR A 82 -72.45 -48.70 -16.83
C TYR A 82 -71.61 -47.58 -16.19
N ILE A 83 -72.06 -47.06 -15.04
CA ILE A 83 -71.33 -46.03 -14.26
C ILE A 83 -70.72 -46.66 -13.02
N LEU A 84 -69.38 -46.61 -12.90
CA LEU A 84 -68.67 -47.20 -11.75
C LEU A 84 -69.02 -46.44 -10.46
N LYS A 85 -69.33 -47.15 -9.37
CA LYS A 85 -69.57 -46.55 -8.05
C LYS A 85 -68.33 -45.77 -7.60
N SER A 86 -68.46 -44.45 -7.51
CA SER A 86 -67.36 -43.53 -7.17
C SER A 86 -66.68 -43.82 -5.83
N GLY A 87 -67.38 -44.45 -4.88
CA GLY A 87 -66.77 -44.89 -3.61
C GLY A 87 -65.62 -45.89 -3.80
N ILE A 88 -65.69 -46.74 -4.83
CA ILE A 88 -64.66 -47.76 -5.11
C ILE A 88 -63.40 -47.08 -5.68
N THR A 89 -63.58 -46.15 -6.63
CA THR A 89 -62.46 -45.39 -7.21
C THR A 89 -61.78 -44.51 -6.16
N THR A 90 -62.56 -43.84 -5.31
CA THR A 90 -62.04 -42.98 -4.25
C THR A 90 -61.24 -43.80 -3.23
N ASN A 91 -61.75 -44.94 -2.78
CA ASN A 91 -61.05 -45.78 -1.79
C ASN A 91 -59.72 -46.33 -2.32
N LEU A 92 -59.69 -46.81 -3.58
CA LEU A 92 -58.46 -47.30 -4.20
C LEU A 92 -57.43 -46.17 -4.42
N SER A 93 -57.89 -44.98 -4.86
CA SER A 93 -57.00 -43.83 -5.01
C SER A 93 -56.40 -43.35 -3.67
N LEU A 94 -57.19 -43.40 -2.59
CA LEU A 94 -56.74 -43.03 -1.25
C LEU A 94 -55.68 -44.02 -0.74
N LEU A 95 -55.89 -45.31 -0.96
CA LEU A 95 -54.92 -46.35 -0.65
C LEU A 95 -53.59 -46.13 -1.41
N THR A 96 -53.64 -45.83 -2.72
CA THR A 96 -52.45 -45.52 -3.51
C THR A 96 -51.68 -44.33 -2.94
N ASN A 97 -52.38 -43.30 -2.47
CA ASN A 97 -51.75 -42.13 -1.85
C ASN A 97 -51.06 -42.49 -0.52
N ILE A 98 -51.73 -43.24 0.36
CA ILE A 98 -51.17 -43.71 1.64
C ILE A 98 -49.90 -44.54 1.43
N LEU A 99 -49.91 -45.44 0.45
CA LEU A 99 -48.76 -46.28 0.10
C LEU A 99 -47.59 -45.45 -0.47
N ASN A 100 -47.87 -44.43 -1.28
CA ASN A 100 -46.86 -43.52 -1.81
C ASN A 100 -46.20 -42.67 -0.71
N GLU A 101 -46.96 -42.19 0.26
CA GLU A 101 -46.41 -41.45 1.42
C GLU A 101 -45.51 -42.35 2.27
N LYS A 102 -45.95 -43.57 2.58
CA LYS A 102 -45.13 -44.55 3.32
C LYS A 102 -43.84 -44.95 2.60
N LYS A 103 -43.87 -45.02 1.26
CA LYS A 103 -42.68 -45.26 0.44
C LYS A 103 -41.67 -44.11 0.53
N LYS A 104 -42.14 -42.86 0.54
CA LYS A 104 -41.28 -41.68 0.73
C LYS A 104 -40.66 -41.64 2.14
N GLU A 105 -41.43 -41.98 3.17
CA GLU A 105 -40.92 -42.07 4.55
C GLU A 105 -39.80 -43.11 4.69
N GLN A 106 -39.97 -44.32 4.15
CA GLN A 106 -38.91 -45.35 4.20
C GLN A 106 -37.66 -44.98 3.39
N GLN A 107 -37.81 -44.30 2.25
CA GLN A 107 -36.68 -43.82 1.46
C GLN A 107 -35.85 -42.76 2.21
N ASN A 108 -36.49 -41.86 2.93
CA ASN A 108 -35.81 -40.84 3.73
C ASN A 108 -35.09 -41.44 4.95
N VAL A 109 -35.69 -42.43 5.63
CA VAL A 109 -35.06 -43.11 6.77
C VAL A 109 -33.83 -43.93 6.34
N ASN A 110 -33.92 -44.66 5.22
CA ASN A 110 -32.78 -45.42 4.69
C ASN A 110 -31.62 -44.53 4.23
N PHE A 111 -31.91 -43.35 3.66
CA PHE A 111 -30.89 -42.38 3.25
C PHE A 111 -30.11 -41.85 4.46
N ASN A 112 -30.82 -41.43 5.52
CA ASN A 112 -30.18 -40.91 6.73
C ASN A 112 -29.38 -41.99 7.49
N GLN A 113 -29.88 -43.23 7.57
CA GLN A 113 -29.17 -44.34 8.21
C GLN A 113 -27.91 -44.76 7.44
N GLN A 114 -27.94 -44.76 6.10
CA GLN A 114 -26.74 -44.99 5.30
C GLN A 114 -25.72 -43.87 5.46
N GLN A 115 -26.17 -42.62 5.56
CA GLN A 115 -25.27 -41.48 5.78
C GLN A 115 -24.57 -41.58 7.15
N GLU A 116 -25.31 -41.84 8.23
CA GLU A 116 -24.73 -42.03 9.58
C GLU A 116 -23.77 -43.23 9.69
N GLN A 117 -24.05 -44.32 8.97
CA GLN A 117 -23.13 -45.47 8.89
C GLN A 117 -21.85 -45.15 8.12
N ILE A 118 -21.92 -44.32 7.07
CA ILE A 118 -20.73 -43.85 6.33
C ILE A 118 -19.89 -42.91 7.21
N TYR A 119 -20.51 -41.96 7.91
CA TYR A 119 -19.80 -41.06 8.83
C TYR A 119 -19.11 -41.81 9.97
N SER A 120 -19.82 -42.72 10.62
CA SER A 120 -19.27 -43.51 11.73
C SER A 120 -18.15 -44.44 11.26
N ASN A 121 -18.24 -45.04 10.08
CA ASN A 121 -17.15 -45.85 9.52
C ASN A 121 -15.91 -45.03 9.16
N ILE A 122 -16.06 -43.84 8.56
CA ILE A 122 -14.90 -43.00 8.18
C ILE A 122 -14.19 -42.43 9.42
N ILE A 123 -14.97 -41.99 10.42
CA ILE A 123 -14.43 -41.49 11.69
C ILE A 123 -13.77 -42.62 12.49
N ASN A 124 -14.34 -43.83 12.50
CA ASN A 124 -13.75 -44.97 13.21
C ASN A 124 -12.49 -45.54 12.52
N ASN A 125 -12.38 -45.42 11.20
CA ASN A 125 -11.21 -45.88 10.45
C ASN A 125 -10.03 -44.90 10.46
N ASN A 126 -10.21 -43.65 10.94
CA ASN A 126 -9.15 -42.64 11.03
C ASN A 126 -8.98 -42.14 12.48
N PRO A 127 -8.04 -42.71 13.25
CA PRO A 127 -7.83 -42.39 14.67
C PRO A 127 -7.57 -40.90 14.95
N LEU A 128 -6.89 -40.21 14.03
CA LEU A 128 -6.59 -38.78 14.14
C LEU A 128 -7.84 -37.91 13.94
N LEU A 129 -8.70 -38.27 12.97
CA LEU A 129 -9.97 -37.59 12.76
C LEU A 129 -10.86 -37.73 13.99
N LYS A 130 -10.93 -38.94 14.56
CA LYS A 130 -11.69 -39.24 15.78
C LYS A 130 -11.23 -38.42 16.99
N SER A 131 -9.92 -38.22 17.15
CA SER A 131 -9.36 -37.37 18.22
C SER A 131 -9.66 -35.89 18.02
N LEU A 132 -9.61 -35.41 16.76
CA LEU A 132 -9.92 -34.02 16.41
C LEU A 132 -11.39 -33.67 16.69
N PHE A 133 -12.32 -34.54 16.29
CA PHE A 133 -13.75 -34.36 16.54
C PHE A 133 -14.08 -34.39 18.05
N ARG A 134 -13.50 -35.32 18.81
CA ARG A 134 -13.67 -35.37 20.28
C ARG A 134 -13.18 -34.11 20.98
N TRP A 135 -12.06 -33.54 20.53
CA TRP A 135 -11.54 -32.29 21.09
C TRP A 135 -12.45 -31.10 20.80
N TYR A 136 -13.04 -31.05 19.60
CA TYR A 136 -13.98 -30.00 19.20
C TYR A 136 -15.31 -30.08 19.95
N GLU A 137 -15.85 -31.29 20.15
CA GLU A 137 -17.08 -31.51 20.93
C GLU A 137 -16.92 -31.18 22.43
N HIS A 138 -15.71 -31.26 23.00
CA HIS A 138 -15.47 -30.97 24.41
C HIS A 138 -15.28 -29.48 24.73
N ASN A 139 -15.03 -28.62 23.74
CA ASN A 139 -14.75 -27.19 23.93
C ASN A 139 -15.95 -26.30 23.59
N ASP A 140 -17.09 -26.50 24.26
CA ASP A 140 -18.31 -25.70 24.08
C ASP A 140 -18.14 -24.20 24.42
N THR A 141 -17.05 -23.80 25.10
CA THR A 141 -16.75 -22.40 25.45
C THR A 141 -16.23 -21.56 24.28
N LEU A 142 -15.75 -22.17 23.19
CA LEU A 142 -15.28 -21.46 21.98
C LEU A 142 -16.39 -21.23 20.94
N LYS A 143 -17.61 -21.75 21.16
CA LYS A 143 -18.74 -21.53 20.23
C LYS A 143 -19.33 -20.13 20.32
N ASN A 144 -19.09 -19.41 21.41
CA ASN A 144 -19.81 -18.16 21.68
C ASN A 144 -19.06 -16.87 21.35
N ASN A 145 -17.76 -16.87 21.03
CA ASN A 145 -17.09 -15.68 20.52
C ASN A 145 -15.86 -16.08 19.67
N GLU A 146 -15.84 -15.62 18.41
CA GLU A 146 -14.79 -15.71 17.37
C GLU A 146 -14.69 -17.00 16.52
N SER A 147 -14.88 -16.85 15.20
CA SER A 147 -14.68 -17.89 14.19
C SER A 147 -13.18 -18.20 13.99
N THR A 148 -12.69 -19.28 14.60
CA THR A 148 -11.28 -19.72 14.49
C THR A 148 -11.00 -20.56 13.22
N PHE A 149 -9.75 -20.59 12.75
CA PHE A 149 -9.30 -21.44 11.62
C PHE A 149 -9.67 -22.91 11.79
N LEU A 150 -9.64 -23.41 13.03
CA LEU A 150 -9.95 -24.81 13.34
C LEU A 150 -11.40 -25.15 12.99
N THR A 151 -12.34 -24.24 13.25
CA THR A 151 -13.74 -24.39 12.86
C THR A 151 -13.86 -24.51 11.34
N ALA A 152 -13.22 -23.61 10.59
CA ALA A 152 -13.23 -23.65 9.13
C ALA A 152 -12.55 -24.92 8.54
N PHE A 153 -11.54 -25.46 9.22
CA PHE A 153 -10.85 -26.69 8.82
C PHE A 153 -11.73 -27.93 9.04
N ILE A 154 -12.42 -28.01 10.18
CA ILE A 154 -13.35 -29.10 10.50
C ILE A 154 -14.58 -29.05 9.58
N ASP A 155 -15.15 -27.87 9.36
CA ASP A 155 -16.28 -27.68 8.44
C ASP A 155 -15.92 -28.12 7.02
N CYS A 156 -14.69 -27.87 6.57
CA CYS A 156 -14.22 -28.29 5.26
C CYS A 156 -14.15 -29.83 5.13
N ILE A 157 -13.75 -30.52 6.20
CA ILE A 157 -13.70 -31.99 6.25
C ILE A 157 -15.12 -32.54 6.18
N VAL A 158 -16.03 -32.05 7.04
CA VAL A 158 -17.43 -32.49 7.09
C VAL A 158 -18.12 -32.28 5.74
N ASN A 159 -17.92 -31.13 5.11
CA ASN A 159 -18.51 -30.81 3.82
C ASN A 159 -17.99 -31.66 2.65
N ASN A 160 -16.74 -32.12 2.72
CA ASN A 160 -16.14 -32.94 1.68
C ASN A 160 -16.39 -34.45 1.88
N LEU A 161 -16.66 -34.90 3.11
CA LEU A 161 -17.01 -36.30 3.39
C LEU A 161 -18.25 -36.78 2.61
N ASN A 162 -19.20 -35.88 2.32
CA ASN A 162 -20.40 -36.19 1.54
C ASN A 162 -20.22 -36.10 0.02
N LYS A 163 -19.02 -35.77 -0.47
CA LYS A 163 -18.76 -35.48 -1.88
C LYS A 163 -17.88 -36.56 -2.50
N SER A 164 -17.99 -36.73 -3.82
CA SER A 164 -17.02 -37.53 -4.57
C SER A 164 -15.64 -36.85 -4.57
N PRO A 165 -14.51 -37.59 -4.65
CA PRO A 165 -13.16 -37.03 -4.65
C PRO A 165 -12.89 -35.92 -5.69
N ASN A 166 -13.57 -35.98 -6.84
CA ASN A 166 -13.44 -34.98 -7.91
C ASN A 166 -14.17 -33.66 -7.61
N ASN A 167 -15.01 -33.62 -6.57
CA ASN A 167 -15.86 -32.49 -6.19
C ASN A 167 -15.48 -31.91 -4.81
N TYR A 168 -14.35 -32.32 -4.24
CA TYR A 168 -13.84 -31.71 -3.02
C TYR A 168 -13.58 -30.22 -3.26
N ARG A 169 -14.10 -29.40 -2.35
CA ARG A 169 -13.85 -27.95 -2.34
C ARG A 169 -13.17 -27.57 -1.05
N TYR A 170 -12.15 -26.75 -1.15
CA TYR A 170 -11.35 -26.32 -0.01
C TYR A 170 -11.60 -24.84 0.23
N SER A 171 -11.67 -24.43 1.49
CA SER A 171 -11.68 -23.01 1.83
C SER A 171 -10.29 -22.41 1.58
N LYS A 172 -10.22 -21.10 1.35
CA LYS A 172 -8.95 -20.41 1.08
C LYS A 172 -7.92 -20.60 2.21
N SER A 173 -8.37 -20.66 3.46
CA SER A 173 -7.51 -20.92 4.61
C SER A 173 -6.94 -22.34 4.60
N VAL A 174 -7.72 -23.36 4.21
CA VAL A 174 -7.27 -24.75 4.03
C VAL A 174 -6.29 -24.87 2.86
N GLU A 175 -6.52 -24.14 1.76
CA GLU A 175 -5.60 -24.08 0.62
C GLU A 175 -4.27 -23.44 0.99
N GLN A 176 -4.29 -22.33 1.73
CA GLN A 176 -3.08 -21.66 2.24
C GLN A 176 -2.31 -22.55 3.21
N PHE A 177 -3.01 -23.26 4.11
CA PHE A 177 -2.39 -24.26 4.99
C PHE A 177 -1.78 -25.42 4.19
N ALA A 178 -2.48 -25.92 3.17
CA ALA A 178 -2.02 -27.01 2.32
C ALA A 178 -0.78 -26.61 1.50
N LEU A 179 -0.76 -25.41 0.92
CA LEU A 179 0.40 -24.83 0.25
C LEU A 179 1.57 -24.70 1.20
N SER A 180 1.34 -24.14 2.39
CA SER A 180 2.38 -23.96 3.41
C SER A 180 2.96 -25.30 3.86
N LEU A 181 2.12 -26.30 4.09
CA LEU A 181 2.55 -27.66 4.44
C LEU A 181 3.29 -28.36 3.29
N PHE A 182 2.90 -28.12 2.03
CA PHE A 182 3.58 -28.67 0.87
C PHE A 182 4.94 -28.04 0.61
N ILE A 183 5.03 -26.72 0.76
CA ILE A 183 6.26 -25.93 0.56
C ILE A 183 7.24 -26.18 1.71
N LEU A 184 6.80 -26.05 2.96
CA LEU A 184 7.66 -26.18 4.15
C LEU A 184 7.94 -27.63 4.52
N GLY A 185 6.93 -28.51 4.42
CA GLY A 185 7.06 -29.93 4.77
C GLY A 185 7.55 -30.81 3.61
N GLY A 186 7.50 -30.33 2.38
CA GLY A 186 7.83 -31.09 1.17
C GLY A 186 6.73 -32.07 0.74
N LYS A 187 6.85 -32.56 -0.50
CA LYS A 187 5.83 -33.43 -1.14
C LYS A 187 5.50 -34.69 -0.33
N MET A 188 6.49 -35.34 0.27
CA MET A 188 6.29 -36.60 1.01
C MET A 188 5.51 -36.37 2.31
N THR A 189 5.87 -35.36 3.09
CA THR A 189 5.14 -34.97 4.31
C THR A 189 3.72 -34.55 3.98
N TYR A 190 3.55 -33.75 2.93
CA TYR A 190 2.23 -33.35 2.47
C TYR A 190 1.37 -34.54 2.06
N GLN A 191 1.92 -35.46 1.26
CA GLN A 191 1.19 -36.67 0.85
C GLN A 191 0.87 -37.56 2.05
N PHE A 192 1.79 -37.71 3.01
CA PHE A 192 1.55 -38.44 4.24
C PHE A 192 0.37 -37.85 5.03
N VAL A 193 0.38 -36.54 5.31
CA VAL A 193 -0.70 -35.87 6.05
C VAL A 193 -2.01 -35.96 5.27
N ARG A 194 -1.98 -35.75 3.95
CA ARG A 194 -3.15 -35.85 3.07
C ARG A 194 -3.77 -37.25 3.05
N MET A 195 -2.95 -38.29 2.99
CA MET A 195 -3.44 -39.68 2.98
C MET A 195 -4.08 -40.07 4.33
N ASN A 196 -3.53 -39.57 5.44
CA ASN A 196 -4.05 -39.83 6.79
C ASN A 196 -5.19 -38.91 7.21
N LEU A 197 -5.41 -37.82 6.47
CA LEU A 197 -6.49 -36.85 6.67
C LEU A 197 -7.26 -36.63 5.36
N SER A 198 -7.61 -37.70 4.64
CA SER A 198 -8.52 -37.58 3.49
C SER A 198 -9.95 -37.43 4.02
N PRO A 199 -10.76 -36.42 3.61
CA PRO A 199 -10.62 -35.50 2.47
C PRO A 199 -10.17 -34.06 2.82
N ALA A 200 -9.39 -33.86 3.87
CA ALA A 200 -9.03 -32.54 4.42
C ALA A 200 -8.12 -31.68 3.53
N LEU A 201 -7.25 -32.30 2.70
CA LEU A 201 -6.23 -31.57 1.93
C LEU A 201 -6.31 -31.81 0.40
N PRO A 202 -6.03 -30.77 -0.41
CA PRO A 202 -6.11 -30.84 -1.88
C PRO A 202 -5.09 -31.80 -2.53
N SER A 203 -5.21 -32.03 -3.84
CA SER A 203 -4.26 -32.88 -4.56
C SER A 203 -2.95 -32.15 -4.90
N VAL A 204 -1.87 -32.88 -5.16
CA VAL A 204 -0.60 -32.29 -5.62
C VAL A 204 -0.76 -31.58 -6.96
N GLN A 205 -1.62 -32.06 -7.86
CA GLN A 205 -1.92 -31.39 -9.12
C GLN A 205 -2.61 -30.04 -8.87
N THR A 206 -3.55 -30.00 -7.93
CA THR A 206 -4.22 -28.76 -7.51
C THR A 206 -3.21 -27.79 -6.90
N LEU A 207 -2.29 -28.27 -6.06
CA LEU A 207 -1.22 -27.43 -5.51
C LEU A 207 -0.27 -26.92 -6.58
N ASN A 208 0.17 -27.76 -7.51
CA ASN A 208 1.03 -27.33 -8.61
C ASN A 208 0.32 -26.29 -9.49
N LYS A 209 -0.99 -26.41 -9.69
CA LYS A 209 -1.81 -25.41 -10.38
C LYS A 209 -1.91 -24.11 -9.57
N LEU A 210 -2.07 -24.19 -8.25
CA LEU A 210 -2.05 -23.03 -7.36
C LEU A 210 -0.68 -22.34 -7.35
N ILE A 211 0.42 -23.10 -7.40
CA ILE A 211 1.79 -22.58 -7.48
C ILE A 211 2.05 -21.97 -8.86
N SER A 212 1.65 -22.63 -9.95
CA SER A 212 1.82 -22.09 -11.31
C SER A 212 0.97 -20.86 -11.56
N ASN A 213 -0.20 -20.79 -10.92
CA ASN A 213 -1.08 -19.62 -10.93
C ASN A 213 -0.69 -18.60 -9.86
N SER A 214 0.31 -18.88 -9.01
CA SER A 214 0.76 -17.90 -8.04
C SER A 214 1.54 -16.82 -8.76
N ASP A 215 1.26 -15.57 -8.41
CA ASP A 215 1.98 -14.41 -8.94
C ASP A 215 3.43 -14.36 -8.45
N LEU A 216 4.04 -15.44 -7.95
CA LEU A 216 5.38 -15.45 -7.37
C LEU A 216 6.45 -16.03 -8.32
N LYS A 217 6.12 -16.38 -9.57
CA LYS A 217 7.12 -16.80 -10.55
C LYS A 217 8.16 -15.68 -10.77
N ILE A 218 9.43 -16.05 -10.71
CA ILE A 218 10.58 -15.17 -10.91
C ILE A 218 11.13 -15.43 -12.30
N ASN A 219 11.32 -14.36 -13.07
CA ASN A 219 11.99 -14.41 -14.37
C ASN A 219 13.42 -13.89 -14.22
N GLU A 220 14.36 -14.44 -14.99
CA GLU A 220 15.75 -13.99 -15.00
C GLU A 220 15.83 -12.48 -15.27
N ALA A 221 16.69 -11.79 -14.52
CA ALA A 221 16.97 -10.36 -14.67
C ALA A 221 15.78 -9.41 -14.45
N HIS A 222 14.65 -9.92 -13.97
CA HIS A 222 13.47 -9.12 -13.69
C HIS A 222 13.38 -8.74 -12.21
N PHE A 223 13.37 -7.43 -11.92
CA PHE A 223 13.20 -6.93 -10.57
C PHE A 223 11.72 -6.88 -10.17
N LEU A 224 11.38 -7.57 -9.09
CA LEU A 224 10.02 -7.72 -8.58
C LEU A 224 9.60 -6.58 -7.64
N PHE A 225 9.85 -5.32 -8.01
CA PHE A 225 9.58 -4.17 -7.14
C PHE A 225 8.10 -4.04 -6.74
N ASN A 226 7.16 -4.31 -7.65
CA ASN A 226 5.72 -4.27 -7.34
C ASN A 226 5.33 -5.34 -6.31
N LYS A 227 5.82 -6.57 -6.48
CA LYS A 227 5.54 -7.67 -5.54
C LYS A 227 6.23 -7.47 -4.20
N LEU A 228 7.43 -6.89 -4.19
CA LEU A 228 8.10 -6.47 -2.96
C LEU A 228 7.24 -5.44 -2.21
N HIS A 229 6.68 -4.46 -2.93
CA HIS A 229 5.78 -3.47 -2.34
C HIS A 229 4.51 -4.10 -1.76
N GLU A 230 3.86 -5.00 -2.49
CA GLU A 230 2.71 -5.77 -2.01
C GLU A 230 3.06 -6.60 -0.76
N TYR A 231 4.20 -7.28 -0.79
CA TYR A 231 4.69 -8.09 0.33
C TYR A 231 4.93 -7.24 1.58
N LEU A 232 5.66 -6.13 1.45
CA LEU A 232 6.00 -5.23 2.54
C LEU A 232 4.78 -4.47 3.10
N ASN A 233 3.85 -4.06 2.24
CA ASN A 233 2.56 -3.50 2.67
C ASN A 233 1.73 -4.53 3.43
N GLY A 234 1.73 -5.79 2.98
CA GLY A 234 1.01 -6.89 3.66
C GLY A 234 1.47 -7.15 5.09
N ILE A 235 2.70 -6.76 5.44
CA ILE A 235 3.29 -6.91 6.78
C ILE A 235 3.50 -5.57 7.51
N ASP A 236 3.01 -4.45 6.95
CA ASP A 236 3.18 -3.07 7.45
C ASP A 236 4.65 -2.68 7.78
N VAL A 237 5.56 -3.05 6.88
CA VAL A 237 6.99 -2.70 6.99
C VAL A 237 7.38 -1.76 5.85
N LYS A 238 8.09 -0.67 6.19
CA LYS A 238 8.56 0.34 5.23
C LYS A 238 10.06 0.57 5.29
N TYR A 239 10.77 -0.22 6.09
CA TYR A 239 12.22 -0.23 6.14
C TYR A 239 12.71 -1.61 5.77
N ALA A 240 13.75 -1.66 4.96
CA ALA A 240 14.40 -2.91 4.63
C ALA A 240 15.90 -2.71 4.48
N PHE A 241 16.63 -3.81 4.52
CA PHE A 241 18.06 -3.87 4.28
C PHE A 241 18.31 -4.69 3.01
N GLY A 242 19.13 -4.18 2.10
CA GLY A 242 19.47 -4.90 0.87
C GLY A 242 20.66 -5.83 1.07
N SER A 243 20.67 -6.95 0.37
CA SER A 243 21.84 -7.83 0.28
C SER A 243 22.07 -8.25 -1.16
N GLU A 244 23.32 -8.17 -1.60
CA GLU A 244 23.77 -8.66 -2.91
C GLU A 244 24.85 -9.71 -2.70
N ASP A 245 24.75 -10.83 -3.41
CA ASP A 245 25.79 -11.86 -3.42
C ASP A 245 25.79 -12.66 -4.74
N CYS A 246 26.93 -13.27 -5.05
CA CYS A 246 27.16 -14.09 -6.24
C CYS A 246 27.62 -15.49 -5.87
N THR A 247 27.04 -16.51 -6.50
CA THR A 247 27.48 -17.91 -6.32
C THR A 247 27.75 -18.62 -7.64
N GLY A 248 28.63 -19.63 -7.63
CA GLY A 248 28.95 -20.42 -8.82
C GLY A 248 27.79 -21.29 -9.30
N VAL A 249 27.56 -21.35 -10.61
CA VAL A 249 26.51 -22.18 -11.23
C VAL A 249 27.03 -23.06 -12.35
N ILE A 250 26.31 -24.15 -12.62
CA ILE A 250 26.58 -25.03 -13.76
C ILE A 250 26.20 -24.29 -15.05
N ARG A 251 27.14 -24.25 -16.00
CA ARG A 251 27.01 -23.56 -17.29
C ARG A 251 26.07 -24.30 -18.26
N LYS A 252 24.76 -24.27 -17.98
CA LYS A 252 23.72 -24.92 -18.78
C LYS A 252 22.65 -23.91 -19.20
N ILE A 253 22.25 -23.99 -20.47
CA ILE A 253 21.16 -23.20 -21.04
C ILE A 253 19.89 -24.06 -21.02
N ASN A 254 18.77 -23.49 -20.57
CA ASN A 254 17.45 -24.12 -20.59
C ASN A 254 16.45 -23.20 -21.30
N TYR A 255 15.47 -23.79 -21.98
CA TYR A 255 14.39 -23.07 -22.63
C TYR A 255 13.18 -22.96 -21.69
N ASP A 256 12.66 -21.75 -21.49
CA ASP A 256 11.37 -21.51 -20.83
C ASP A 256 10.29 -21.31 -21.88
N GLN A 257 9.41 -22.31 -22.01
CA GLN A 257 8.31 -22.32 -22.97
C GLN A 257 7.28 -21.21 -22.71
N GLN A 258 7.10 -20.78 -21.45
CA GLN A 258 6.05 -19.80 -21.12
C GLN A 258 6.42 -18.39 -21.59
N THR A 259 7.69 -18.03 -21.50
CA THR A 259 8.22 -16.72 -21.88
C THR A 259 8.89 -16.71 -23.25
N ASN A 260 8.99 -17.88 -23.89
CA ASN A 260 9.75 -18.11 -25.11
C ASN A 260 11.18 -17.53 -25.03
N SER A 261 11.88 -17.86 -23.94
CA SER A 261 13.21 -17.32 -23.64
C SER A 261 14.19 -18.38 -23.20
N PHE A 262 15.48 -18.11 -23.39
CA PHE A 262 16.57 -19.00 -22.97
C PHE A 262 17.23 -18.46 -21.70
N VAL A 263 17.33 -19.30 -20.68
CA VAL A 263 17.90 -19.00 -19.35
C VAL A 263 19.24 -19.69 -19.19
N GLY A 264 20.24 -18.98 -18.67
CA GLY A 264 21.58 -19.55 -18.38
C GLY A 264 22.73 -18.98 -19.22
N PHE A 265 22.43 -18.07 -20.16
CA PHE A 265 23.44 -17.17 -20.71
C PHE A 265 23.84 -16.10 -19.68
N ALA A 266 25.02 -15.51 -19.84
CA ALA A 266 25.39 -14.32 -19.08
C ALA A 266 24.49 -13.15 -19.52
N THR A 267 23.75 -12.59 -18.58
CA THR A 267 22.83 -11.49 -18.83
C THR A 267 23.65 -10.21 -19.09
N PRO A 268 23.41 -9.50 -20.21
CA PRO A 268 24.05 -8.21 -20.46
C PRO A 268 23.68 -7.18 -19.40
N LEU A 269 24.65 -6.38 -18.99
CA LEU A 269 24.47 -5.29 -18.03
C LEU A 269 24.61 -3.95 -18.74
N VAL A 270 23.59 -3.09 -18.64
CA VAL A 270 23.63 -1.70 -19.10
C VAL A 270 23.73 -0.81 -17.88
N ASN A 271 24.85 -0.08 -17.72
CA ASN A 271 25.12 0.73 -16.53
C ASN A 271 25.03 -0.09 -15.21
N GLY A 272 25.41 -1.36 -15.28
CA GLY A 272 25.32 -2.29 -14.15
C GLY A 272 23.93 -2.85 -13.86
N ILE A 273 22.91 -2.48 -14.62
CA ILE A 273 21.55 -3.02 -14.48
C ILE A 273 21.35 -4.15 -15.50
N PRO A 274 20.88 -5.33 -15.10
CA PRO A 274 20.65 -6.43 -16.04
C PRO A 274 19.46 -6.17 -16.96
N VAL A 275 19.60 -6.54 -18.23
CA VAL A 275 18.52 -6.36 -19.22
C VAL A 275 17.56 -7.55 -19.17
N SER A 276 16.33 -7.30 -18.74
CA SER A 276 15.29 -8.32 -18.68
C SER A 276 14.87 -8.78 -20.07
N LYS A 277 14.60 -10.08 -20.22
CA LYS A 277 14.14 -10.72 -21.48
C LYS A 277 15.07 -10.54 -22.69
N TYR A 278 16.36 -10.28 -22.47
CA TYR A 278 17.32 -10.10 -23.56
C TYR A 278 17.39 -11.32 -24.50
N TYR A 279 17.35 -12.53 -23.94
CA TYR A 279 17.40 -13.79 -24.70
C TYR A 279 16.00 -14.34 -25.08
N GLN A 280 15.06 -13.44 -25.40
CA GLN A 280 13.76 -13.77 -25.96
C GLN A 280 13.79 -13.58 -27.47
N THR A 281 13.46 -14.62 -28.25
CA THR A 281 13.44 -14.51 -29.71
C THR A 281 12.44 -15.47 -30.35
N ASN A 282 11.94 -15.08 -31.52
CA ASN A 282 11.19 -15.93 -32.44
C ASN A 282 12.06 -16.33 -33.67
N SER A 283 13.33 -15.89 -33.73
CA SER A 283 14.25 -16.12 -34.84
C SER A 283 15.30 -17.18 -34.49
N PHE A 284 15.45 -18.17 -35.37
CA PHE A 284 16.49 -19.18 -35.24
C PHE A 284 17.89 -18.59 -35.45
N ASP A 285 18.05 -17.65 -36.39
CA ASP A 285 19.36 -17.06 -36.69
C ASP A 285 19.89 -16.25 -35.50
N GLN A 286 19.00 -15.56 -34.78
CA GLN A 286 19.34 -14.83 -33.56
C GLN A 286 19.74 -15.80 -32.44
N LEU A 287 19.06 -16.94 -32.33
CA LEU A 287 19.40 -18.00 -31.40
C LEU A 287 20.78 -18.59 -31.71
N GLU A 288 21.06 -18.92 -32.96
CA GLU A 288 22.36 -19.45 -33.41
C GLU A 288 23.50 -18.46 -33.12
N SER A 289 23.24 -17.17 -33.36
CA SER A 289 24.17 -16.09 -33.00
C SER A 289 24.48 -16.11 -31.51
N TRP A 290 23.49 -16.13 -30.62
CA TRP A 290 23.71 -16.17 -29.17
C TRP A 290 24.49 -17.40 -28.70
N PHE A 291 24.22 -18.58 -29.25
CA PHE A 291 24.97 -19.79 -28.91
C PHE A 291 26.45 -19.72 -29.34
N SER A 292 26.75 -18.91 -30.35
CA SER A 292 28.09 -18.73 -30.89
C SER A 292 28.85 -17.58 -30.22
N SER A 293 28.18 -16.50 -29.84
CA SER A 293 28.80 -15.26 -29.37
C SER A 293 28.61 -14.96 -27.89
N SER A 294 27.57 -15.49 -27.23
CA SER A 294 27.26 -15.16 -25.84
C SER A 294 27.89 -16.16 -24.86
N ASP A 295 28.49 -15.62 -23.80
CA ASP A 295 29.01 -16.44 -22.72
C ASP A 295 27.90 -17.14 -21.93
N LYS A 296 28.18 -18.37 -21.50
CA LYS A 296 27.34 -19.07 -20.53
C LYS A 296 27.61 -18.51 -19.13
N SER A 297 26.55 -18.31 -18.37
CA SER A 297 26.65 -17.81 -17.01
C SER A 297 27.48 -18.76 -16.14
N SER A 298 28.52 -18.23 -15.49
CA SER A 298 29.31 -18.96 -14.49
C SER A 298 28.92 -18.63 -13.06
N LEU A 299 28.25 -17.50 -12.85
CA LEU A 299 27.84 -16.99 -11.55
C LEU A 299 26.36 -16.61 -11.58
N LEU A 300 25.63 -16.89 -10.51
CA LEU A 300 24.28 -16.36 -10.28
C LEU A 300 24.39 -15.23 -9.26
N ASN A 301 24.02 -14.02 -9.67
CA ASN A 301 23.90 -12.88 -8.79
C ASN A 301 22.46 -12.78 -8.28
N ILE A 302 22.27 -12.62 -6.98
CA ILE A 302 20.96 -12.46 -6.34
C ILE A 302 20.87 -11.17 -5.52
N HIS A 303 19.67 -10.61 -5.49
CA HIS A 303 19.32 -9.40 -4.76
C HIS A 303 18.24 -9.75 -3.75
N MET A 304 18.57 -9.70 -2.47
CA MET A 304 17.66 -9.99 -1.37
C MET A 304 17.30 -8.70 -0.64
N ILE A 305 16.05 -8.59 -0.19
CA ILE A 305 15.57 -7.46 0.61
C ILE A 305 15.04 -8.02 1.93
N GLN A 306 15.76 -7.74 3.02
CA GLN A 306 15.39 -8.12 4.38
C GLN A 306 14.50 -7.05 5.00
N PRO A 307 13.21 -7.32 5.26
CA PRO A 307 12.36 -6.36 5.95
C PRO A 307 12.87 -6.16 7.38
N LEU A 308 12.89 -4.91 7.83
CA LEU A 308 13.31 -4.58 9.19
C LEU A 308 12.08 -4.48 10.08
N PRO A 309 12.02 -5.30 11.15
CA PRO A 309 10.81 -5.48 11.90
C PRO A 309 10.34 -4.21 12.57
N SER A 310 9.04 -4.28 12.78
CA SER A 310 8.25 -3.41 13.60
C SER A 310 8.84 -3.17 14.99
N SER A 311 8.79 -2.01 15.66
CA SER A 311 8.87 -2.02 17.14
C SER A 311 7.71 -2.79 17.81
N ASN A 312 6.76 -3.27 16.99
CA ASN A 312 5.48 -3.86 17.37
C ASN A 312 5.37 -5.34 17.01
N ASN A 313 6.28 -5.83 16.17
CA ASN A 313 6.20 -7.18 15.64
C ASN A 313 7.32 -7.99 16.27
N SER A 314 6.95 -8.92 17.15
CA SER A 314 7.87 -9.86 17.81
C SER A 314 8.49 -10.86 16.82
N THR A 315 8.03 -10.88 15.57
CA THR A 315 8.47 -11.79 14.51
C THR A 315 9.27 -11.04 13.44
N VAL A 316 10.47 -11.53 13.16
CA VAL A 316 11.33 -11.04 12.08
C VAL A 316 10.79 -11.56 10.75
N PRO A 317 10.39 -10.69 9.80
CA PRO A 317 9.89 -11.14 8.50
C PRO A 317 11.00 -11.80 7.67
N SER A 318 10.63 -12.74 6.79
CA SER A 318 11.57 -13.40 5.88
C SER A 318 12.12 -12.44 4.82
N ALA A 319 13.38 -12.64 4.40
CA ALA A 319 13.95 -11.92 3.27
C ALA A 319 13.17 -12.21 1.97
N PHE A 320 12.99 -11.19 1.14
CA PHE A 320 12.33 -11.26 -0.15
C PHE A 320 13.38 -11.29 -1.27
N LEU A 321 13.28 -12.27 -2.19
CA LEU A 321 14.14 -12.32 -3.38
C LEU A 321 13.62 -11.32 -4.42
N LEU A 322 14.36 -10.23 -4.60
CA LEU A 322 13.98 -9.14 -5.50
C LEU A 322 14.31 -9.45 -6.96
N SER A 323 15.49 -10.00 -7.24
CA SER A 323 15.96 -10.33 -8.58
C SER A 323 17.07 -11.37 -8.54
N GLY A 324 17.20 -12.16 -9.60
CA GLY A 324 18.30 -13.10 -9.80
C GLY A 324 18.64 -13.24 -11.29
N TYR A 325 19.94 -13.29 -11.61
CA TYR A 325 20.39 -13.40 -13.01
C TYR A 325 21.81 -13.96 -13.14
N GLY A 326 22.05 -14.64 -14.25
CA GLY A 326 23.35 -15.16 -14.62
C GLY A 326 24.32 -14.07 -15.05
N VAL A 327 25.56 -14.12 -14.57
CA VAL A 327 26.64 -13.19 -14.93
C VAL A 327 27.99 -13.91 -15.07
N VAL A 328 28.93 -13.18 -15.65
CA VAL A 328 30.36 -13.45 -15.60
C VAL A 328 31.06 -12.36 -14.78
N ASN A 329 32.27 -12.60 -14.27
CA ASN A 329 32.97 -11.68 -13.36
C ASN A 329 33.59 -10.45 -14.07
N THR A 330 32.86 -9.81 -14.99
CA THR A 330 33.34 -8.69 -15.83
C THR A 330 32.85 -7.33 -15.37
N TYR A 331 31.87 -7.25 -14.47
CA TYR A 331 31.30 -5.98 -13.97
C TYR A 331 32.25 -5.23 -13.02
N THR A 332 32.09 -3.91 -12.96
CA THR A 332 32.95 -2.97 -12.21
C THR A 332 32.32 -2.50 -10.89
N SER A 333 33.10 -1.79 -10.05
CA SER A 333 32.57 -1.15 -8.83
C SER A 333 31.51 -0.07 -9.12
N MET A 334 31.60 0.60 -10.27
CA MET A 334 30.60 1.60 -10.68
C MET A 334 29.28 0.96 -11.10
N ASP A 335 29.34 -0.21 -11.75
CA ASP A 335 28.15 -0.98 -12.12
C ASP A 335 27.39 -1.47 -10.89
N ILE A 336 28.11 -1.88 -9.85
CA ILE A 336 27.53 -2.24 -8.54
C ILE A 336 26.83 -1.04 -7.92
N LEU A 337 27.51 0.12 -7.84
CA LEU A 337 26.95 1.33 -7.25
C LEU A 337 25.69 1.79 -7.99
N ARG A 338 25.72 1.84 -9.32
CA ARG A 338 24.56 2.21 -10.16
C ARG A 338 23.38 1.27 -9.95
N ARG A 339 23.64 -0.03 -9.77
CA ARG A 339 22.61 -1.01 -9.47
C ARG A 339 21.99 -0.81 -8.08
N TRP A 340 22.79 -0.52 -7.06
CA TRP A 340 22.29 -0.20 -5.72
C TRP A 340 21.43 1.07 -5.74
N LEU A 341 21.86 2.10 -6.47
CA LEU A 341 21.07 3.31 -6.68
C LEU A 341 19.76 3.01 -7.41
N PHE A 342 19.80 2.22 -8.48
CA PHE A 342 18.60 1.79 -9.19
C PHE A 342 17.61 1.05 -8.28
N ILE A 343 18.09 0.12 -7.44
CA ILE A 343 17.26 -0.60 -6.46
C ILE A 343 16.71 0.36 -5.41
N PHE A 344 17.54 1.29 -4.91
CA PHE A 344 17.16 2.28 -3.93
C PHE A 344 16.06 3.20 -4.46
N ASP A 345 16.23 3.75 -5.66
CA ASP A 345 15.29 4.68 -6.29
C ASP A 345 13.95 4.01 -6.59
N ASN A 346 13.97 2.79 -7.16
CA ASN A 346 12.74 2.04 -7.44
C ASN A 346 12.00 1.63 -6.14
N CYS A 347 12.72 1.28 -5.09
CA CYS A 347 12.13 1.02 -3.77
C CYS A 347 11.54 2.30 -3.17
N LEU A 348 12.26 3.42 -3.27
CA LEU A 348 11.84 4.72 -2.74
C LEU A 348 10.56 5.22 -3.42
N GLN A 349 10.46 5.09 -4.75
CA GLN A 349 9.26 5.37 -5.52
C GLN A 349 8.04 4.55 -5.04
N LYS A 350 8.29 3.36 -4.48
CA LYS A 350 7.28 2.48 -3.87
C LYS A 350 7.19 2.63 -2.36
N ASN A 351 7.68 3.75 -1.80
CA ASN A 351 7.65 4.07 -0.37
C ASN A 351 8.36 3.03 0.54
N ILE A 352 9.30 2.29 -0.02
CA ILE A 352 10.16 1.35 0.72
C ILE A 352 11.50 2.04 0.94
N ARG A 353 11.92 2.19 2.20
CA ARG A 353 13.22 2.79 2.53
C ARG A 353 14.25 1.70 2.76
N ILE A 354 15.16 1.53 1.80
CA ILE A 354 16.37 0.73 1.98
C ILE A 354 17.34 1.52 2.85
N ILE A 355 17.73 0.99 4.01
CA ILE A 355 18.62 1.71 4.94
C ILE A 355 20.12 1.45 4.66
N GLY A 356 20.43 0.42 3.87
CA GLY A 356 21.80 0.03 3.55
C GLY A 356 21.85 -1.25 2.74
N PHE A 357 23.06 -1.59 2.26
CA PHE A 357 23.36 -2.84 1.55
C PHE A 357 24.47 -3.62 2.27
N SER A 358 24.36 -4.95 2.25
CA SER A 358 25.40 -5.90 2.66
C SER A 358 25.84 -6.71 1.45
N THR A 359 27.13 -7.04 1.38
CA THR A 359 27.72 -7.85 0.31
C THR A 359 29.01 -8.48 0.81
N ASP A 360 29.55 -9.43 0.06
CA ASP A 360 30.84 -10.06 0.33
C ASP A 360 32.02 -9.08 0.20
N GLY A 361 33.15 -9.43 0.80
CA GLY A 361 34.37 -8.62 0.91
C GLY A 361 35.23 -8.53 -0.35
N ASP A 362 34.69 -8.79 -1.54
CA ASP A 362 35.43 -8.64 -2.80
C ASP A 362 35.85 -7.17 -3.01
N ALA A 363 37.03 -6.95 -3.58
CA ALA A 363 37.62 -5.64 -3.83
C ALA A 363 36.68 -4.72 -4.63
N LYS A 364 35.87 -5.27 -5.55
CA LYS A 364 34.88 -4.50 -6.34
C LYS A 364 33.75 -3.95 -5.46
N TYR A 365 33.23 -4.77 -4.55
CA TYR A 365 32.18 -4.40 -3.61
C TYR A 365 32.70 -3.44 -2.53
N LEU A 366 33.89 -3.69 -1.98
CA LEU A 366 34.55 -2.77 -1.04
C LEU A 366 34.81 -1.39 -1.66
N ARG A 367 35.21 -1.34 -2.93
CA ARG A 367 35.37 -0.07 -3.65
C ARG A 367 34.03 0.64 -3.85
N ALA A 368 32.96 -0.09 -4.19
CA ALA A 368 31.61 0.48 -4.30
C ALA A 368 31.12 1.03 -2.95
N MET A 369 31.34 0.31 -1.84
CA MET A 369 31.04 0.78 -0.48
C MET A 369 31.81 2.04 -0.09
N ARG A 370 33.12 2.11 -0.40
CA ARG A 370 33.92 3.32 -0.13
C ARG A 370 33.40 4.53 -0.90
N LEU A 371 32.94 4.34 -2.14
CA LEU A 371 32.29 5.39 -2.93
C LEU A 371 30.90 5.76 -2.38
N ALA A 372 30.24 4.88 -1.64
CA ALA A 372 28.98 5.15 -0.95
C ALA A 372 29.16 5.82 0.44
N ASN A 373 30.38 5.88 0.98
CA ASN A 373 30.65 6.18 2.39
C ASN A 373 30.55 7.68 2.76
N HIS A 374 30.26 8.58 1.82
CA HIS A 374 29.85 9.96 2.11
C HIS A 374 28.32 10.12 2.17
N GLY A 375 27.54 9.06 1.94
CA GLY A 375 26.07 9.09 1.98
C GLY A 375 25.39 9.88 0.85
N LEU A 376 26.15 10.75 0.17
CA LEU A 376 25.71 11.45 -1.03
C LEU A 376 25.67 10.53 -2.25
N THR A 377 24.67 10.74 -3.09
CA THR A 377 24.51 10.14 -4.40
C THR A 377 24.52 11.25 -5.45
N ARG A 378 24.73 10.92 -6.74
CA ARG A 378 24.70 11.96 -7.79
C ARG A 378 23.36 12.69 -7.86
N SER A 379 22.25 12.03 -7.51
CA SER A 379 20.94 12.64 -7.45
C SER A 379 20.81 13.66 -6.31
N ASP A 380 21.55 13.51 -5.20
CA ASP A 380 21.54 14.50 -4.12
C ASP A 380 22.14 15.85 -4.55
N LEU A 381 22.97 15.87 -5.59
CA LEU A 381 23.57 17.07 -6.18
C LEU A 381 22.94 17.48 -7.52
N ASN A 382 21.80 16.88 -7.88
CA ASN A 382 21.16 17.13 -9.17
C ASN A 382 20.44 18.49 -9.17
N PRO A 383 20.88 19.49 -9.96
CA PRO A 383 20.27 20.81 -9.98
C PRO A 383 18.86 20.83 -10.60
N LYS A 384 18.41 19.74 -11.23
CA LYS A 384 17.05 19.59 -11.75
C LYS A 384 16.03 19.20 -10.66
N ASP A 385 16.49 18.62 -9.54
CA ASP A 385 15.64 18.22 -8.41
C ASP A 385 15.72 19.26 -7.26
N ARG A 386 15.40 20.52 -7.58
CA ARG A 386 15.55 21.67 -6.66
C ARG A 386 14.64 21.60 -5.43
N GLN A 387 13.65 20.71 -5.41
CA GLN A 387 12.64 20.60 -4.34
C GLN A 387 12.96 19.49 -3.32
N ASN A 388 14.04 18.72 -3.51
CA ASN A 388 14.39 17.61 -2.64
C ASN A 388 15.09 18.06 -1.34
N PHE A 389 14.28 18.43 -0.35
CA PHE A 389 14.76 18.83 0.97
C PHE A 389 15.58 17.73 1.67
N ASN A 390 15.31 16.44 1.43
CA ASN A 390 16.08 15.37 2.07
C ASN A 390 17.53 15.35 1.61
N SER A 391 17.79 15.65 0.33
CA SER A 391 19.14 15.78 -0.20
C SER A 391 19.87 16.96 0.43
N CYS A 392 19.19 18.08 0.65
CA CYS A 392 19.72 19.21 1.42
C CYS A 392 20.14 18.80 2.84
N VAL A 393 19.28 18.08 3.58
CA VAL A 393 19.59 17.58 4.94
C VAL A 393 20.78 16.63 4.95
N LYS A 394 20.90 15.75 3.94
CA LYS A 394 22.04 14.84 3.84
C LYS A 394 23.35 15.59 3.62
N ILE A 395 23.37 16.58 2.72
CA ILE A 395 24.58 17.35 2.35
C ILE A 395 25.17 18.11 3.55
N VAL A 396 24.34 18.51 4.51
CA VAL A 396 24.77 19.27 5.70
C VAL A 396 25.10 18.38 6.91
N THR A 397 25.23 17.07 6.74
CA THR A 397 25.57 16.14 7.84
C THR A 397 26.98 16.42 8.39
N ASP A 398 27.20 16.10 9.67
CA ASP A 398 28.50 16.30 10.32
C ASP A 398 29.65 15.59 9.62
N ASP A 399 29.39 14.39 9.10
CA ASP A 399 30.38 13.60 8.36
C ASP A 399 30.87 14.37 7.13
N ILE A 400 29.97 14.98 6.35
CA ILE A 400 30.32 15.75 5.15
C ILE A 400 31.02 17.04 5.53
N LEU A 401 30.50 17.77 6.53
CA LEU A 401 31.14 18.99 7.01
C LEU A 401 32.56 18.74 7.51
N SER A 402 32.79 17.63 8.23
CA SER A 402 34.12 17.26 8.72
C SER A 402 35.12 17.00 7.58
N ILE A 403 34.65 16.43 6.48
CA ILE A 403 35.46 16.21 5.27
C ILE A 403 35.81 17.56 4.61
N LEU A 404 34.86 18.49 4.54
CA LEU A 404 35.08 19.81 3.91
C LEU A 404 35.98 20.75 4.73
N VAL A 405 36.03 20.57 6.05
CA VAL A 405 36.95 21.34 6.91
C VAL A 405 38.42 20.90 6.73
N ALA A 406 38.66 19.69 6.24
CA ALA A 406 40.01 19.12 6.12
C ALA A 406 40.89 19.77 5.03
N SER A 407 40.29 20.52 4.10
CA SER A 407 41.02 21.23 3.04
C SER A 407 40.70 22.73 3.06
N ALA A 408 41.73 23.57 2.86
CA ALA A 408 41.59 25.02 2.81
C ALA A 408 40.76 25.47 1.59
N ASP A 409 40.88 24.77 0.46
CA ASP A 409 40.17 25.10 -0.78
C ASP A 409 38.66 24.84 -0.71
N THR A 410 38.23 24.02 0.25
CA THR A 410 36.81 23.66 0.45
C THR A 410 36.16 24.44 1.59
N TYR A 411 36.89 25.33 2.25
CA TYR A 411 36.43 26.00 3.46
C TYR A 411 35.25 26.97 3.21
N GLY A 412 35.21 27.61 2.03
CA GLY A 412 34.05 28.43 1.62
C GLY A 412 32.78 27.60 1.47
N THR A 413 32.89 26.41 0.86
CA THR A 413 31.79 25.45 0.74
C THR A 413 31.35 24.93 2.10
N PHE A 414 32.30 24.66 2.99
CA PHE A 414 32.01 24.31 4.38
C PHE A 414 31.16 25.39 5.05
N ILE A 415 31.56 26.67 5.00
CA ILE A 415 30.81 27.76 5.61
C ILE A 415 29.41 27.83 5.03
N TYR A 416 29.26 27.77 3.71
CA TYR A 416 27.95 27.81 3.06
C TYR A 416 27.01 26.68 3.54
N LEU A 417 27.50 25.43 3.60
CA LEU A 417 26.72 24.29 4.08
C LEU A 417 26.50 24.33 5.60
N HIS A 418 27.45 24.90 6.35
CA HIS A 418 27.32 25.11 7.78
C HIS A 418 26.23 26.13 8.13
N LEU A 419 26.09 27.19 7.33
CA LEU A 419 24.95 28.12 7.43
C LEU A 419 23.62 27.40 7.22
N LEU A 420 23.52 26.56 6.19
CA LEU A 420 22.33 25.75 5.93
C LEU A 420 22.01 24.80 7.09
N LYS A 421 23.03 24.17 7.68
CA LYS A 421 22.87 23.37 8.89
C LYS A 421 22.29 24.18 10.06
N LYS A 422 22.86 25.37 10.32
CA LYS A 422 22.37 26.28 11.37
C LYS A 422 20.93 26.71 11.11
N ILE A 423 20.53 26.95 9.86
CA ILE A 423 19.12 27.25 9.51
C ILE A 423 18.21 26.09 9.91
N ILE A 424 18.59 24.86 9.57
CA ILE A 424 17.81 23.65 9.89
C ILE A 424 17.70 23.45 11.40
N SER A 425 18.80 23.55 12.15
CA SER A 425 18.77 23.39 13.61
C SER A 425 17.95 24.49 14.29
N THR A 426 18.00 25.71 13.75
CA THR A 426 17.31 26.88 14.31
C THR A 426 15.80 26.82 14.13
N TYR A 427 15.30 26.44 12.95
CA TYR A 427 13.89 26.61 12.58
C TYR A 427 13.13 25.30 12.35
N ILE A 428 13.81 24.15 12.25
CA ILE A 428 13.18 22.87 11.86
C ILE A 428 13.36 21.79 12.92
N GLU A 429 14.54 21.65 13.50
CA GLU A 429 14.79 20.63 14.54
C GLU A 429 13.96 20.89 15.80
N LYS A 430 13.41 19.83 16.40
CA LYS A 430 12.54 19.93 17.60
C LYS A 430 13.33 20.00 18.91
N THR A 431 14.57 19.52 18.91
CA THR A 431 15.38 19.33 20.13
C THR A 431 16.25 20.53 20.49
N THR A 432 16.43 21.48 19.57
CA THR A 432 17.28 22.66 19.78
C THR A 432 16.71 23.59 20.84
N LYS A 433 17.57 24.01 21.78
CA LYS A 433 17.20 24.95 22.85
C LYS A 433 17.07 26.37 22.32
N ILE A 434 16.30 27.21 23.02
CA ILE A 434 15.99 28.57 22.54
C ILE A 434 17.21 29.49 22.47
N ASN A 435 18.15 29.36 23.40
CA ASN A 435 19.43 30.09 23.40
C ASN A 435 20.24 29.74 22.14
N ASP A 436 20.36 28.45 21.82
CA ASP A 436 21.13 27.95 20.68
C ASP A 436 20.48 28.36 19.35
N ARG A 437 19.13 28.40 19.31
CA ARG A 437 18.36 28.92 18.16
C ARG A 437 18.65 30.40 17.93
N LEU A 438 18.57 31.22 18.98
CA LEU A 438 18.79 32.66 18.86
C LEU A 438 20.24 32.95 18.44
N GLN A 439 21.22 32.27 19.05
CA GLN A 439 22.63 32.41 18.69
C GLN A 439 22.87 32.02 17.22
N SER A 440 22.36 30.86 16.81
CA SER A 440 22.54 30.35 15.44
C SER A 440 21.87 31.27 14.40
N ALA A 441 20.66 31.77 14.69
CA ALA A 441 19.96 32.72 13.82
C ALA A 441 20.79 33.98 13.55
N TRP A 442 21.31 34.60 14.62
CA TRP A 442 22.09 35.83 14.52
C TRP A 442 23.48 35.60 13.93
N CYS A 443 24.11 34.45 14.18
CA CYS A 443 25.38 34.06 13.56
C CYS A 443 25.24 34.03 12.02
N ILE A 444 24.15 33.44 11.51
CA ILE A 444 23.85 33.44 10.07
C ILE A 444 23.70 34.87 9.54
N VAL A 445 22.94 35.72 10.23
CA VAL A 445 22.76 37.14 9.85
C VAL A 445 24.10 37.84 9.73
N PHE A 446 24.97 37.73 10.73
CA PHE A 446 26.27 38.40 10.71
C PHE A 446 27.18 37.89 9.61
N ILE A 447 27.24 36.58 9.37
CA ILE A 447 28.03 36.01 8.27
C ILE A 447 27.50 36.52 6.93
N CYS A 448 26.18 36.55 6.73
CA CYS A 448 25.59 37.10 5.51
C CYS A 448 25.90 38.60 5.32
N ARG A 449 25.83 39.41 6.39
CA ARG A 449 26.19 40.84 6.36
C ARG A 449 27.66 41.04 6.02
N MET A 450 28.56 40.27 6.63
CA MET A 450 30.00 40.30 6.36
C MET A 450 30.30 39.88 4.92
N TRP A 451 29.70 38.77 4.45
CA TRP A 451 29.86 38.27 3.08
C TRP A 451 29.35 39.28 2.04
N TRP A 452 28.17 39.87 2.27
CA TRP A 452 27.62 40.89 1.39
C TRP A 452 28.51 42.14 1.32
N THR A 453 28.93 42.65 2.49
CA THR A 453 29.81 43.83 2.59
C THR A 453 31.13 43.58 1.87
N TRP A 454 31.73 42.42 2.07
CA TRP A 454 32.95 42.01 1.38
C TRP A 454 32.81 42.02 -0.15
N ILE A 455 31.71 41.53 -0.70
CA ILE A 455 31.43 41.58 -2.15
C ILE A 455 31.34 43.03 -2.66
N GLN A 456 30.79 43.94 -1.86
CA GLN A 456 30.69 45.35 -2.25
C GLN A 456 32.07 46.00 -2.38
N HIS A 457 32.98 45.70 -1.44
CA HIS A 457 34.33 46.28 -1.40
C HIS A 457 35.34 45.57 -2.31
N LYS A 458 35.13 44.28 -2.63
CA LYS A 458 36.01 43.54 -3.54
C LYS A 458 35.83 43.98 -5.00
N GLN A 459 36.94 44.29 -5.68
CA GLN A 459 36.93 44.52 -7.12
C GLN A 459 37.06 43.17 -7.84
N PHE A 460 35.98 42.72 -8.48
CA PHE A 460 36.05 41.60 -9.42
C PHE A 460 36.64 42.14 -10.73
N THR A 461 37.77 41.60 -11.17
CA THR A 461 38.45 41.99 -12.39
C THR A 461 37.59 41.68 -13.61
N SER A 462 36.78 42.64 -14.03
CA SER A 462 36.27 42.77 -15.39
C SER A 462 36.69 44.15 -15.89
N THR A 463 37.89 44.20 -16.46
CA THR A 463 38.37 45.31 -17.27
C THR A 463 37.62 45.28 -18.59
N THR A 464 36.37 45.80 -18.63
CA THR A 464 35.66 46.42 -19.80
C THR A 464 34.12 46.54 -19.66
N ALA A 465 33.51 46.42 -18.47
CA ALA A 465 32.05 46.52 -18.35
C ALA A 465 31.56 47.82 -17.67
N SER A 466 30.44 48.38 -18.16
CA SER A 466 29.80 49.61 -17.66
C SER A 466 29.28 49.44 -16.22
N ALA A 467 28.99 50.55 -15.52
CA ALA A 467 28.56 50.55 -14.11
C ALA A 467 27.28 49.71 -13.84
N THR A 468 26.37 49.62 -14.81
CA THR A 468 25.15 48.80 -14.75
C THR A 468 25.47 47.31 -14.88
N THR A 469 26.38 46.95 -15.79
CA THR A 469 26.87 45.57 -15.99
C THR A 469 27.72 45.07 -14.81
N LYS A 470 28.42 45.98 -14.10
CA LYS A 470 29.18 45.66 -12.88
C LYS A 470 28.31 45.32 -11.67
N ARG A 471 27.11 45.90 -11.54
CA ARG A 471 26.16 45.58 -10.45
C ARG A 471 25.58 44.17 -10.61
N ASN A 472 25.17 43.81 -11.82
CA ASN A 472 24.66 42.46 -12.14
C ASN A 472 25.77 41.38 -12.02
N SER A 473 27.01 41.72 -12.35
CA SER A 473 28.17 40.82 -12.20
C SER A 473 28.51 40.45 -10.75
N LYS A 474 28.14 41.26 -9.75
CA LYS A 474 28.45 40.98 -8.33
C LYS A 474 27.37 40.16 -7.63
N ALA A 475 26.11 40.29 -8.09
CA ALA A 475 24.96 39.60 -7.50
C ALA A 475 25.08 38.08 -7.57
N LYS A 476 25.68 37.53 -8.64
CA LYS A 476 25.90 36.08 -8.82
C LYS A 476 26.82 35.42 -7.79
N PHE A 477 27.57 36.21 -7.02
CA PHE A 477 28.50 35.69 -6.00
C PHE A 477 27.91 35.73 -4.58
N PHE A 478 26.64 36.09 -4.44
CA PHE A 478 25.92 36.12 -3.17
C PHE A 478 24.64 35.28 -3.26
N ILE A 479 24.07 34.91 -2.11
CA ILE A 479 22.73 34.32 -2.07
C ILE A 479 21.69 35.29 -2.66
N THR A 480 20.57 34.74 -3.14
CA THR A 480 19.51 35.57 -3.71
C THR A 480 19.02 36.60 -2.69
N LYS A 481 18.65 37.79 -3.18
CA LYS A 481 18.18 38.89 -2.32
C LYS A 481 17.00 38.45 -1.44
N THR A 482 16.09 37.65 -1.98
CA THR A 482 14.93 37.10 -1.25
C THR A 482 15.36 36.16 -0.12
N ALA A 483 16.34 35.29 -0.36
CA ALA A 483 16.87 34.40 0.68
C ALA A 483 17.58 35.20 1.78
N TYR A 484 18.39 36.19 1.41
CA TYR A 484 19.06 37.07 2.38
C TYR A 484 18.06 37.85 3.25
N LEU A 485 17.04 38.48 2.65
CA LEU A 485 16.01 39.19 3.40
C LEU A 485 15.20 38.25 4.30
N SER A 486 14.96 37.01 3.88
CA SER A 486 14.28 36.01 4.69
C SER A 486 15.09 35.62 5.94
N VAL A 487 16.42 35.50 5.81
CA VAL A 487 17.32 35.25 6.93
C VAL A 487 17.22 36.40 7.97
N GLU A 488 17.30 37.65 7.51
CA GLU A 488 17.18 38.84 8.34
C GLU A 488 15.80 38.86 9.06
N LEU A 489 14.71 38.75 8.29
CA LEU A 489 13.35 38.81 8.83
C LEU A 489 13.08 37.69 9.85
N ASN A 490 13.51 36.46 9.57
CA ASN A 490 13.26 35.34 10.48
C ASN A 490 14.04 35.46 11.79
N ALA A 491 15.29 35.94 11.75
CA ALA A 491 16.10 36.16 12.95
C ALA A 491 15.53 37.28 13.82
N HIS A 492 15.13 38.39 13.20
CA HIS A 492 14.47 39.51 13.89
C HIS A 492 13.11 39.11 14.46
N ASN A 493 12.31 38.34 13.73
CA ASN A 493 11.02 37.84 14.20
C ASN A 493 11.19 36.89 15.39
N LEU A 494 12.15 35.96 15.33
CA LEU A 494 12.47 35.07 16.45
C LEU A 494 12.86 35.85 17.70
N LEU A 495 13.74 36.84 17.56
CA LEU A 495 14.13 37.73 18.66
C LEU A 495 12.90 38.46 19.23
N TYR A 496 12.05 39.00 18.37
CA TYR A 496 10.86 39.73 18.79
C TYR A 496 9.88 38.84 19.57
N ILE A 497 9.63 37.61 19.11
CA ILE A 497 8.78 36.64 19.83
C ILE A 497 9.38 36.31 21.19
N ILE A 498 10.70 36.11 21.30
CA ILE A 498 11.39 35.90 22.58
C ILE A 498 11.17 37.09 23.52
N LEU A 499 11.30 38.32 23.02
CA LEU A 499 11.07 39.53 23.81
C LEU A 499 9.61 39.63 24.28
N LEU A 500 8.64 39.35 23.42
CA LEU A 500 7.21 39.34 23.77
C LEU A 500 6.88 38.28 24.85
N VAL A 501 7.49 37.10 24.78
CA VAL A 501 7.34 36.05 25.80
C VAL A 501 7.99 36.47 27.12
N LYS A 502 9.20 37.06 27.10
CA LYS A 502 9.86 37.62 28.30
C LYS A 502 9.03 38.74 28.94
N GLN A 503 8.38 39.57 28.12
CA GLN A 503 7.47 40.62 28.56
C GLN A 503 6.09 40.08 28.99
N LYS A 504 5.88 38.76 28.96
CA LYS A 504 4.62 38.07 29.29
C LYS A 504 3.42 38.52 28.45
N GLN A 505 3.68 39.07 27.26
CA GLN A 505 2.65 39.40 26.27
C GLN A 505 2.22 38.17 25.45
N LEU A 506 3.09 37.16 25.37
CA LEU A 506 2.82 35.86 24.73
C LEU A 506 3.09 34.70 25.70
N PRO A 507 2.38 33.57 25.54
CA PRO A 507 2.63 32.36 26.33
C PRO A 507 3.95 31.68 25.92
N LYS A 508 4.57 30.92 26.83
CA LYS A 508 5.88 30.27 26.58
C LYS A 508 5.84 29.32 25.38
N GLU A 509 4.69 28.71 25.12
CA GLU A 509 4.41 27.83 23.99
C GLU A 509 4.57 28.52 22.62
N ALA A 510 4.53 29.85 22.58
CA ALA A 510 4.83 30.62 21.37
C ALA A 510 6.29 30.45 20.90
N LEU A 511 7.18 29.89 21.73
CA LEU A 511 8.56 29.58 21.35
C LEU A 511 8.74 28.18 20.72
N ASN A 512 7.64 27.52 20.36
CA ASN A 512 7.67 26.31 19.55
C ASN A 512 7.95 26.62 18.07
N VAL A 513 9.10 27.24 17.79
CA VAL A 513 9.47 27.80 16.48
C VAL A 513 9.48 26.74 15.36
N TYR A 514 9.69 25.47 15.69
CA TYR A 514 9.61 24.36 14.73
C TYR A 514 8.21 24.19 14.10
N LEU A 515 7.17 24.83 14.65
CA LEU A 515 5.82 24.85 14.12
C LEU A 515 5.59 25.97 13.09
N PHE A 516 6.51 26.93 12.95
CA PHE A 516 6.32 28.14 12.13
C PHE A 516 6.70 27.95 10.66
N ASN A 517 6.98 26.72 10.24
CA ASN A 517 7.24 26.39 8.83
C ASN A 517 5.95 25.95 8.11
N SER A 518 6.01 25.96 6.78
CA SER A 518 4.91 25.54 5.91
C SER A 518 4.83 24.01 5.70
N GLN A 519 5.58 23.20 6.47
CA GLN A 519 5.55 21.74 6.30
C GLN A 519 4.16 21.15 6.59
N SER A 520 3.36 21.81 7.42
CA SER A 520 1.96 21.46 7.65
C SER A 520 1.12 21.61 6.37
N CYS A 521 1.34 22.67 5.59
CA CYS A 521 0.72 22.88 4.28
C CYS A 521 1.18 21.83 3.27
N GLU A 522 2.49 21.55 3.18
CA GLU A 522 3.01 20.49 2.31
C GLU A 522 2.49 19.10 2.68
N SER A 523 2.35 18.84 3.99
CA SER A 523 1.71 17.63 4.49
C SER A 523 0.23 17.57 4.08
N MET A 524 -0.50 18.68 4.18
CA MET A 524 -1.89 18.77 3.71
C MET A 524 -1.98 18.50 2.19
N PHE A 525 -1.12 19.12 1.38
CA PHE A 525 -1.11 18.87 -0.07
C PHE A 525 -0.78 17.43 -0.38
N ARG A 526 0.24 16.84 0.24
CA ARG A 526 0.58 15.42 0.08
C ARG A 526 -0.56 14.49 0.50
N ASN A 527 -1.21 14.77 1.62
CA ASN A 527 -2.36 13.99 2.08
C ASN A 527 -3.52 14.11 1.09
N ALA A 528 -3.79 15.31 0.58
CA ALA A 528 -4.82 15.52 -0.45
C ALA A 528 -4.47 14.83 -1.79
N ARG A 529 -3.20 14.81 -2.20
CA ARG A 529 -2.70 14.04 -3.35
C ARG A 529 -2.87 12.53 -3.13
N SER A 530 -2.65 12.05 -1.91
CA SER A 530 -2.79 10.63 -1.56
C SER A 530 -4.24 10.13 -1.48
N LEU A 531 -5.21 11.05 -1.39
CA LEU A 531 -6.64 10.75 -1.39
C LEU A 531 -7.21 10.70 -2.82
N SER A 532 -6.50 10.05 -3.74
CA SER A 532 -7.03 9.76 -5.09
C SER A 532 -7.97 8.55 -5.06
N GLY A 533 -8.87 8.47 -6.05
CA GLY A 533 -9.84 7.37 -6.17
C GLY A 533 -9.20 6.04 -6.56
N THR A 534 -9.90 4.93 -6.34
CA THR A 534 -9.45 3.53 -6.47
C THR A 534 -8.87 3.13 -7.82
N TYR A 535 -9.01 3.98 -8.85
CA TYR A 535 -8.51 3.78 -10.21
C TYR A 535 -7.87 5.04 -10.82
N SER A 536 -7.58 6.06 -10.01
CA SER A 536 -6.98 7.31 -10.48
C SER A 536 -5.58 7.47 -9.89
N THR A 537 -4.60 7.50 -10.77
CA THR A 537 -3.21 7.89 -10.50
C THR A 537 -2.98 9.39 -10.71
N ILE A 538 -4.03 10.18 -10.94
CA ILE A 538 -3.90 11.62 -11.16
C ILE A 538 -3.54 12.28 -9.82
N ILE A 539 -2.28 12.70 -9.74
CA ILE A 539 -1.67 13.36 -8.56
C ILE A 539 -2.14 14.81 -8.46
N ASN A 540 -2.45 15.43 -9.61
CA ASN A 540 -2.96 16.80 -9.67
C ASN A 540 -4.45 16.85 -9.36
N PHE A 541 -4.89 17.94 -8.73
CA PHE A 541 -6.28 18.15 -8.34
C PHE A 541 -6.72 19.54 -8.81
N THR A 542 -8.00 19.68 -9.16
CA THR A 542 -8.61 21.00 -9.27
C THR A 542 -8.79 21.62 -7.88
N VAL A 543 -9.10 22.92 -7.80
CA VAL A 543 -9.40 23.57 -6.51
C VAL A 543 -10.60 22.90 -5.83
N ALA A 544 -11.65 22.54 -6.59
CA ALA A 544 -12.82 21.84 -6.06
C ALA A 544 -12.46 20.45 -5.50
N ASP A 545 -11.60 19.70 -6.20
CA ASP A 545 -11.09 18.41 -5.73
C ASP A 545 -10.29 18.55 -4.43
N PHE A 546 -9.43 19.57 -4.34
CA PHE A 546 -8.66 19.85 -3.14
C PHE A 546 -9.57 20.12 -1.95
N LEU A 547 -10.54 21.03 -2.09
CA LEU A 547 -11.46 21.39 -1.01
C LEU A 547 -12.26 20.18 -0.51
N ASN A 548 -12.77 19.34 -1.41
CA ASN A 548 -13.49 18.10 -1.06
C ASN A 548 -12.59 17.09 -0.33
N ARG A 549 -11.33 16.95 -0.74
CA ARG A 549 -10.36 16.05 -0.08
C ARG A 549 -9.92 16.61 1.28
N SER A 550 -9.71 17.91 1.39
CA SER A 550 -9.38 18.59 2.65
C SER A 550 -10.49 18.46 3.69
N GLN A 551 -11.76 18.51 3.27
CA GLN A 551 -12.88 18.25 4.18
C GLN A 551 -12.83 16.84 4.78
N LYS A 552 -12.52 15.82 3.96
CA LYS A 552 -12.33 14.43 4.43
C LYS A 552 -11.15 14.31 5.40
N ILE A 553 -10.04 15.00 5.13
CA ILE A 553 -8.87 15.04 6.03
C ILE A 553 -9.24 15.68 7.37
N SER A 554 -9.99 16.77 7.36
CA SER A 554 -10.44 17.45 8.58
C SER A 554 -11.33 16.57 9.46
N ILE A 555 -12.23 15.80 8.85
CA ILE A 555 -13.07 14.82 9.57
C ILE A 555 -12.20 13.74 10.24
N LEU A 556 -11.21 13.20 9.50
CA LEU A 556 -10.28 12.20 10.04
C LEU A 556 -9.43 12.75 11.19
N ASN A 557 -8.97 14.00 11.09
CA ASN A 557 -8.21 14.64 12.16
C ASN A 557 -9.08 14.87 13.40
N ARG A 558 -10.35 15.26 13.23
CA ARG A 558 -11.30 15.40 14.34
C ARG A 558 -11.51 14.07 15.08
N ILE A 559 -11.76 12.98 14.35
CA ILE A 559 -11.92 11.62 14.94
C ILE A 559 -10.66 11.20 15.71
N LYS A 560 -9.46 11.52 15.21
CA LYS A 560 -8.20 11.24 15.91
C LYS A 560 -8.05 12.07 17.19
N CYS A 561 -8.45 13.33 17.18
CA CYS A 561 -8.42 14.20 18.36
C CYS A 561 -9.44 13.76 19.41
N ASP A 562 -10.66 13.39 19.01
CA ASP A 562 -11.72 12.96 19.93
C ASP A 562 -11.35 11.65 20.66
N ASN A 563 -10.67 10.72 19.96
CA ASN A 563 -10.15 9.47 20.54
C ASN A 563 -8.98 9.67 21.53
N LEU A 564 -8.31 10.83 21.52
CA LEU A 564 -7.23 11.15 22.48
C LEU A 564 -7.78 11.79 23.78
N CYS A 565 -9.02 12.29 23.75
CA CYS A 565 -9.65 13.01 24.85
C CYS A 565 -10.60 12.14 25.72
N GLN A 566 -10.97 10.94 25.26
CA GLN A 566 -11.85 10.03 26.00
C GLN A 566 -11.03 8.85 26.56
N GLN A 567 -10.84 8.81 27.88
CA GLN A 567 -9.97 7.84 28.55
C GLN A 567 -10.68 6.54 29.06
N ASP A 568 -11.97 6.31 28.80
CA ASP A 568 -12.74 5.35 29.61
C ASP A 568 -13.63 4.29 28.92
N ASP A 569 -13.52 3.99 27.62
CA ASP A 569 -14.30 2.88 27.00
C ASP A 569 -13.46 1.83 26.24
N ASN A 570 -13.76 0.54 26.47
CA ASN A 570 -13.10 -0.65 25.91
C ASN A 570 -13.30 -0.86 24.38
N GLU A 571 -13.78 0.16 23.65
CA GLU A 571 -13.99 0.14 22.20
C GLU A 571 -12.97 1.05 21.48
N HIS A 572 -11.69 0.95 21.84
CA HIS A 572 -10.65 1.69 21.14
C HIS A 572 -10.33 1.07 19.77
N LEU A 573 -10.67 1.79 18.71
CA LEU A 573 -10.07 1.59 17.39
C LEU A 573 -8.58 1.98 17.47
N SER A 574 -7.73 0.97 17.63
CA SER A 574 -6.28 1.13 17.45
C SER A 574 -6.00 1.35 15.97
N PHE A 575 -5.93 2.62 15.57
CA PHE A 575 -5.41 2.96 14.26
C PHE A 575 -3.96 2.45 14.18
N PRO A 576 -3.60 1.66 13.14
CA PRO A 576 -2.25 1.15 12.99
C PRO A 576 -1.26 2.31 12.95
N ILE A 577 -0.53 2.48 14.04
CA ILE A 577 0.55 3.46 14.12
C ILE A 577 1.71 2.85 13.37
N HIS A 578 1.96 3.44 12.20
CA HIS A 578 3.13 3.14 11.42
C HIS A 578 4.36 3.19 12.34
N HIS A 579 5.10 2.09 12.42
CA HIS A 579 6.15 1.88 13.41
C HIS A 579 7.26 2.92 13.50
N LYS A 580 7.42 3.72 12.44
CA LYS A 580 8.26 4.93 12.42
C LYS A 580 7.85 5.97 13.45
N HIS A 581 6.55 6.15 13.68
CA HIS A 581 6.00 7.18 14.57
C HIS A 581 5.74 6.66 16.00
N LYS A 582 5.95 5.37 16.25
CA LYS A 582 5.73 4.80 17.59
C LYS A 582 6.79 5.21 18.61
N ARG A 583 7.94 5.70 18.14
CA ARG A 583 9.00 6.29 18.97
C ARG A 583 8.83 7.79 19.23
N ASP A 584 8.00 8.49 18.46
CA ASP A 584 7.83 9.96 18.58
C ASP A 584 6.91 10.36 19.75
N ASN A 585 6.20 9.40 20.37
CA ASN A 585 5.29 9.64 21.50
C ASN A 585 5.99 9.73 22.86
N HIS A 586 7.32 9.62 22.93
CA HIS A 586 8.05 9.84 24.17
C HIS A 586 8.35 11.35 24.34
N LEU A 587 7.61 11.98 25.26
CA LEU A 587 7.84 13.30 25.87
C LEU A 587 8.48 14.36 24.96
N LEU A 588 7.65 15.17 24.29
CA LEU A 588 8.11 16.38 23.59
C LEU A 588 7.85 17.65 24.43
N SER A 589 8.92 18.41 24.63
CA SER A 589 9.01 19.88 24.70
C SER A 589 8.72 20.65 26.00
N LEU A 590 8.09 20.10 27.04
CA LEU A 590 7.85 20.90 28.25
C LEU A 590 9.12 21.20 29.08
N GLN A 591 10.17 20.39 28.96
CA GLN A 591 11.38 20.53 29.79
C GLN A 591 12.37 21.62 29.33
N ASN A 592 12.17 22.26 28.17
CA ASN A 592 13.14 23.20 27.58
C ASN A 592 12.69 24.68 27.62
N LEU A 593 11.54 25.01 28.23
CA LEU A 593 10.94 26.35 28.23
C LEU A 593 11.06 27.09 29.57
N ASP A 594 11.66 26.47 30.59
CA ASP A 594 11.64 27.02 31.94
C ASP A 594 12.67 28.14 32.20
N ASP A 595 13.69 28.28 31.35
CA ASP A 595 14.82 29.23 31.56
C ASP A 595 14.73 30.56 30.78
N ILE A 596 13.60 30.86 30.13
CA ILE A 596 13.45 32.07 29.26
C ILE A 596 13.69 33.38 30.03
N ASP A 597 13.29 33.43 31.30
CA ASP A 597 13.42 34.64 32.13
C ASP A 597 14.90 34.96 32.40
N GLN A 598 15.77 33.95 32.46
CA GLN A 598 17.22 34.08 32.68
C GLN A 598 18.03 34.34 31.40
N LEU A 599 17.37 34.36 30.23
CA LEU A 599 18.03 34.48 28.94
C LEU A 599 18.62 35.89 28.74
N ASP A 600 19.94 35.97 28.62
CA ASP A 600 20.68 37.19 28.31
C ASP A 600 20.82 37.35 26.79
N VAL A 601 19.89 38.13 26.21
CA VAL A 601 19.78 38.34 24.76
C VAL A 601 21.00 39.05 24.20
N GLU A 602 21.50 40.08 24.88
CA GLU A 602 22.63 40.89 24.40
C GLU A 602 23.91 40.07 24.35
N LYS A 603 24.15 39.26 25.39
CA LYS A 603 25.27 38.33 25.42
C LYS A 603 25.17 37.30 24.29
N ILE A 604 23.99 36.69 24.08
CA ILE A 604 23.79 35.70 23.01
C ILE A 604 24.07 36.31 21.63
N ILE A 605 23.60 37.53 21.37
CA ILE A 605 23.86 38.23 20.10
C ILE A 605 25.34 38.57 19.95
N SER A 606 26.02 38.96 21.04
CA SER A 606 27.46 39.22 21.04
C SER A 606 28.27 37.95 20.78
N ASP A 607 27.90 36.84 21.41
CA ASP A 607 28.53 35.52 21.19
C ASP A 607 28.32 35.04 19.75
N ALA A 608 27.14 35.29 19.17
CA ALA A 608 26.85 35.00 17.75
C ALA A 608 27.71 35.85 16.79
N TYR A 609 27.98 37.11 17.13
CA TYR A 609 28.88 37.96 16.37
C TYR A 609 30.33 37.47 16.40
N ASN A 610 30.81 37.06 17.57
CA ASN A 610 32.15 36.51 17.72
C ASN A 610 32.32 35.20 16.93
N GLU A 611 31.32 34.31 16.96
CA GLU A 611 31.33 33.10 16.14
C GLU A 611 31.38 33.42 14.63
N ALA A 612 30.61 34.42 14.18
CA ALA A 612 30.64 34.87 12.80
C ALA A 612 32.01 35.43 12.39
N LEU A 613 32.68 36.16 13.29
CA LEU A 613 34.03 36.68 13.07
C LEU A 613 35.05 35.54 12.92
N GLU A 614 35.02 34.52 13.77
CA GLU A 614 35.93 33.38 13.68
C GLU A 614 35.83 32.67 12.31
N LEU A 615 34.61 32.55 11.79
CA LEU A 615 34.37 31.96 10.47
C LEU A 615 34.84 32.89 9.34
N ALA A 616 34.63 34.20 9.47
CA ALA A 616 35.05 35.20 8.48
C ALA A 616 36.59 35.38 8.42
N GLU A 617 37.28 35.28 9.56
CA GLU A 617 38.74 35.41 9.65
C GLU A 617 39.45 34.32 8.85
N ARG A 618 38.95 33.08 8.92
CA ARG A 618 39.50 31.94 8.17
C ARG A 618 39.31 32.05 6.65
N LEU A 619 38.41 32.92 6.17
CA LEU A 619 38.24 33.24 4.75
C LEU A 619 38.97 34.53 4.31
N GLU A 620 39.78 35.12 5.19
CA GLU A 620 40.44 36.42 4.99
C GLU A 620 39.46 37.58 4.69
N ILE A 621 38.16 37.40 4.93
CA ILE A 621 37.14 38.43 4.75
C ILE A 621 37.38 39.57 5.75
N SER A 622 37.78 39.24 6.97
CA SER A 622 38.03 40.17 8.07
C SER A 622 39.05 41.25 7.72
N ARG A 623 40.13 40.94 6.98
CA ARG A 623 41.13 41.92 6.54
C ARG A 623 40.51 43.01 5.68
N SER A 624 39.68 42.61 4.71
CA SER A 624 38.99 43.55 3.82
C SER A 624 37.96 44.41 4.56
N LEU A 625 37.31 43.88 5.60
CA LEU A 625 36.35 44.65 6.41
C LEU A 625 37.06 45.67 7.31
N GLN A 626 38.21 45.30 7.89
CA GLN A 626 39.05 46.18 8.70
C GLN A 626 39.60 47.36 7.87
N GLU A 627 40.06 47.09 6.64
CA GLU A 627 40.57 48.12 5.72
C GLU A 627 39.51 49.17 5.34
N ASN A 628 38.23 48.84 5.46
CA ASN A 628 37.11 49.73 5.10
C ASN A 628 36.35 50.29 6.32
N ASP A 629 36.84 50.08 7.55
CA ASP A 629 36.23 50.55 8.80
C ASP A 629 34.80 50.00 9.04
N VAL A 630 34.54 48.77 8.58
CA VAL A 630 33.23 48.08 8.69
C VAL A 630 33.36 46.76 9.48
N PHE A 631 34.42 46.62 10.28
CA PHE A 631 34.72 45.40 11.04
C PHE A 631 34.07 45.35 12.43
N ASP A 632 33.76 46.50 13.02
CA ASP A 632 33.10 46.57 14.32
C ASP A 632 31.60 46.34 14.18
N PHE A 633 31.00 45.72 15.21
CA PHE A 633 29.56 45.41 15.27
C PHE A 633 28.68 46.59 14.88
N ASP A 634 28.91 47.75 15.51
CA ASP A 634 28.15 48.97 15.26
C ASP A 634 28.37 49.52 13.85
N SER A 635 29.61 49.49 13.36
CA SER A 635 29.98 50.01 12.04
C SER A 635 29.37 49.17 10.92
N LEU A 636 29.42 47.84 11.05
CA LEU A 636 28.80 46.89 10.11
C LEU A 636 27.27 47.08 10.05
N ASN A 637 26.63 47.15 11.21
CA ASN A 637 25.17 47.31 11.28
C ASN A 637 24.73 48.65 10.69
N LYS A 638 25.42 49.75 11.00
CA LYS A 638 25.14 51.08 10.43
C LYS A 638 25.33 51.10 8.91
N TYR A 639 26.37 50.43 8.41
CA TYR A 639 26.63 50.34 6.96
C TYR A 639 25.50 49.60 6.24
N VAL A 640 25.15 48.39 6.69
CA VAL A 640 24.08 47.58 6.09
C VAL A 640 22.74 48.29 6.18
N PHE A 641 22.42 48.90 7.31
CA PHE A 641 21.16 49.62 7.52
C PHE A 641 20.99 50.81 6.55
N ARG A 642 22.04 51.62 6.38
CA ARG A 642 22.01 52.75 5.42
C ARG A 642 21.75 52.27 4.00
N GLN A 643 22.38 51.16 3.62
CA GLN A 643 22.21 50.57 2.29
C GLN A 643 20.79 50.03 2.08
N LEU A 644 20.26 49.26 3.03
CA LEU A 644 18.88 48.75 2.98
C LEU A 644 17.86 49.89 2.92
N SER A 645 18.03 50.92 3.76
CA SER A 645 17.16 52.09 3.81
C SER A 645 17.18 52.90 2.51
N SER A 646 18.33 53.04 1.87
CA SER A 646 18.43 53.71 0.57
C SER A 646 17.74 52.96 -0.58
N SER A 647 17.44 51.68 -0.37
CA SER A 647 16.81 50.79 -1.35
C SER A 647 15.32 50.52 -1.10
N SER A 648 14.75 51.02 0.00
CA SER A 648 13.33 50.82 0.32
C SER A 648 12.45 51.85 -0.39
N LYS A 649 11.45 51.37 -1.13
CA LYS A 649 10.35 52.17 -1.67
C LYS A 649 9.06 51.70 -1.03
N MET A 650 8.30 52.61 -0.43
CA MET A 650 7.00 52.28 0.14
C MET A 650 5.97 52.25 -1.00
N PHE A 651 5.42 51.07 -1.30
CA PHE A 651 4.34 50.94 -2.29
C PHE A 651 3.00 51.25 -1.64
N ASP A 652 2.31 52.27 -2.16
CA ASP A 652 0.97 52.64 -1.72
C ASP A 652 -0.09 51.89 -2.55
N TYR A 653 -0.57 50.77 -2.00
CA TYR A 653 -1.60 49.94 -2.61
C TYR A 653 -3.03 50.55 -2.55
N SER A 654 -3.17 51.81 -2.11
CA SER A 654 -4.47 52.49 -2.01
C SER A 654 -4.94 53.15 -3.32
N THR A 655 -4.08 53.22 -4.34
CA THR A 655 -4.44 53.75 -5.66
C THR A 655 -4.76 52.60 -6.63
N GLN A 656 -5.89 52.72 -7.32
CA GLN A 656 -6.37 51.75 -8.30
C GLN A 656 -5.31 51.52 -9.38
N ILE A 657 -5.10 50.24 -9.70
CA ILE A 657 -4.24 49.72 -10.76
C ILE A 657 -4.60 50.45 -12.06
N ILE A 658 -3.75 51.40 -12.45
CA ILE A 658 -3.65 51.81 -13.86
C ILE A 658 -2.69 50.79 -14.47
N ASN A 659 -3.14 50.16 -15.55
CA ASN A 659 -2.36 49.22 -16.34
C ASN A 659 -1.00 49.83 -16.70
N ASP A 660 0.05 49.37 -16.04
CA ASP A 660 1.41 49.45 -16.56
C ASP A 660 1.83 47.99 -16.80
N ASP A 661 1.89 47.65 -18.08
CA ASP A 661 2.42 46.41 -18.66
C ASP A 661 3.94 46.35 -18.45
N ASP A 662 4.41 46.31 -17.21
CA ASP A 662 5.77 45.90 -16.88
C ASP A 662 5.71 44.45 -16.36
N ASP A 663 5.75 43.53 -17.33
CA ASP A 663 6.04 42.12 -17.12
C ASP A 663 7.42 41.98 -16.45
N ASP A 664 7.46 41.87 -15.12
CA ASP A 664 8.56 41.19 -14.42
C ASP A 664 8.40 39.69 -14.71
N GLU A 665 8.79 39.33 -15.92
CA GLU A 665 8.99 37.98 -16.43
C GLU A 665 9.79 37.19 -15.39
N PHE A 666 9.17 36.16 -14.83
CA PHE A 666 9.87 35.16 -14.04
C PHE A 666 10.91 34.52 -14.96
N ASP A 667 12.18 34.86 -14.76
CA ASP A 667 13.38 34.30 -15.40
C ASP A 667 13.35 32.76 -15.32
N LEU A 668 12.66 32.14 -16.28
CA LEU A 668 12.86 30.77 -16.70
C LEU A 668 13.95 30.85 -17.75
N GLU A 669 15.21 30.88 -17.31
CA GLU A 669 16.35 30.68 -18.22
C GLU A 669 16.15 29.33 -18.94
N GLU A 670 15.74 29.41 -20.21
CA GLU A 670 15.88 28.34 -21.20
C GLU A 670 17.38 28.09 -21.38
N GLU A 671 17.89 26.98 -20.85
CA GLU A 671 19.24 26.52 -21.19
C GLU A 671 19.18 25.71 -22.49
N GLU A 672 19.94 26.24 -23.46
CA GLU A 672 20.16 25.80 -24.84
C GLU A 672 20.42 24.29 -24.96
N GLU A 673 19.65 23.63 -25.82
CA GLU A 673 19.95 22.28 -26.32
C GLU A 673 21.20 22.37 -27.22
N GLU A 674 22.32 21.80 -26.77
CA GLU A 674 23.46 21.54 -27.66
C GLU A 674 23.04 20.51 -28.71
N GLU A 675 22.90 20.98 -29.96
CA GLU A 675 22.71 20.18 -31.16
C GLU A 675 23.92 19.23 -31.37
N GLU A 676 23.73 17.92 -31.22
CA GLU A 676 24.57 16.92 -31.88
C GLU A 676 23.94 16.58 -33.24
N GLU A 677 24.54 17.15 -34.31
CA GLU A 677 24.24 16.84 -35.70
C GLU A 677 24.53 15.36 -36.05
N GLY A 678 23.53 14.72 -36.69
CA GLY A 678 23.76 13.84 -37.85
C GLY A 678 23.84 12.33 -37.59
N LEU A 679 22.76 11.60 -37.88
CA LEU A 679 22.56 11.02 -39.22
C LEU A 679 21.18 10.36 -39.32
N GLU A 680 20.49 10.75 -40.39
CA GLU A 680 19.18 10.29 -40.85
C GLU A 680 19.14 8.77 -41.12
N GLU A 681 17.99 8.14 -40.86
CA GLU A 681 17.38 7.27 -41.87
C GLU A 681 15.84 7.34 -41.75
N ASN A 682 15.24 7.80 -42.84
CA ASN A 682 13.81 7.88 -43.10
C ASN A 682 13.14 6.49 -43.07
N ASP A 683 11.92 6.40 -42.55
CA ASP A 683 10.81 5.89 -43.37
C ASP A 683 9.41 6.23 -42.81
N ASN A 684 8.75 7.09 -43.58
CA ASN A 684 7.32 7.25 -43.90
C ASN A 684 6.30 6.23 -43.35
N ASN A 685 5.18 6.77 -42.81
CA ASN A 685 3.80 6.74 -43.37
C ASN A 685 2.64 6.56 -42.36
N GLU A 686 1.66 7.47 -42.54
CA GLU A 686 0.19 7.33 -42.47
C GLU A 686 -0.46 7.04 -41.10
N ALA A 687 -1.09 8.03 -40.45
CA ALA A 687 -2.43 8.60 -40.71
C ALA A 687 -3.59 7.58 -40.51
N VAL A 688 -4.51 7.86 -39.57
CA VAL A 688 -5.98 7.74 -39.70
C VAL A 688 -6.68 8.46 -38.51
N ASN A 689 -7.70 9.23 -38.88
CA ASN A 689 -8.66 10.03 -38.10
C ASN A 689 -9.66 9.19 -37.26
N GLU A 690 -10.34 9.85 -36.31
CA GLU A 690 -11.82 9.88 -36.06
C GLU A 690 -12.07 10.40 -34.63
N LEU A 691 -12.46 11.67 -34.39
CA LEU A 691 -13.80 12.28 -34.43
C LEU A 691 -14.91 11.54 -33.65
N ASN A 692 -15.38 12.17 -32.56
CA ASN A 692 -16.78 12.55 -32.25
C ASN A 692 -16.85 12.97 -30.77
N ASP A 693 -17.12 14.25 -30.48
CA ASP A 693 -18.46 14.84 -30.28
C ASP A 693 -19.15 14.29 -29.02
N ASP A 694 -19.20 15.12 -27.97
CA ASP A 694 -20.49 15.53 -27.40
C ASP A 694 -20.33 16.79 -26.54
N VAL A 695 -20.96 17.84 -27.07
CA VAL A 695 -21.24 19.13 -26.45
C VAL A 695 -22.49 18.97 -25.59
N ILE A 696 -22.41 19.31 -24.31
CA ILE A 696 -23.58 19.81 -23.56
C ILE A 696 -23.18 21.11 -22.88
N VAL A 697 -23.69 22.18 -23.47
CA VAL A 697 -23.81 23.54 -22.93
C VAL A 697 -25.03 23.55 -22.01
N ASP A 698 -24.89 24.06 -20.80
CA ASP A 698 -25.98 24.74 -20.09
C ASP A 698 -25.41 25.99 -19.39
N GLN A 699 -25.71 27.14 -20.02
CA GLN A 699 -25.89 28.47 -19.42
C GLN A 699 -27.05 28.39 -18.40
N GLU A 700 -27.27 29.22 -17.39
CA GLU A 700 -26.84 30.54 -16.95
C GLU A 700 -27.37 30.61 -15.49
N ASP A 701 -26.73 31.39 -14.60
CA ASP A 701 -27.47 32.34 -13.75
C ASP A 701 -26.49 33.08 -12.81
N GLU A 702 -26.37 34.37 -13.10
CA GLU A 702 -25.86 35.41 -12.25
C GLU A 702 -26.69 35.50 -10.96
N ASN A 703 -26.03 35.65 -9.81
CA ASN A 703 -26.51 36.56 -8.78
C ASN A 703 -25.39 36.94 -7.82
N ASP A 704 -24.97 38.19 -7.99
CA ASP A 704 -24.26 39.02 -7.04
C ASP A 704 -24.91 38.97 -5.64
N SER A 705 -24.10 38.75 -4.61
CA SER A 705 -24.35 39.35 -3.30
C SER A 705 -23.05 39.58 -2.54
N ASN A 706 -22.52 40.80 -2.68
CA ASN A 706 -22.00 41.65 -1.62
C ASN A 706 -21.66 40.97 -0.27
N MET A 707 -20.37 40.78 0.00
CA MET A 707 -19.83 41.03 1.34
C MET A 707 -18.61 41.95 1.25
N THR A 708 -18.90 43.24 1.11
CA THR A 708 -18.01 44.32 1.52
C THR A 708 -17.81 44.26 3.03
N THR A 709 -16.66 43.78 3.48
CA THR A 709 -16.13 44.15 4.81
C THR A 709 -15.28 45.40 4.67
N ILE A 710 -15.78 46.46 5.27
CA ILE A 710 -15.17 47.79 5.37
C ILE A 710 -13.77 47.63 5.98
N LYS A 711 -12.74 47.86 5.16
CA LYS A 711 -11.35 48.05 5.60
C LYS A 711 -11.25 49.39 6.33
N ALA A 712 -11.55 49.39 7.62
CA ALA A 712 -11.12 50.45 8.51
C ALA A 712 -9.97 49.91 9.38
N ASN A 713 -8.76 50.42 9.09
CA ASN A 713 -7.55 50.32 9.90
C ASN A 713 -6.81 48.97 9.89
N PHE A 714 -6.16 48.65 8.77
CA PHE A 714 -4.95 47.83 8.82
C PHE A 714 -3.74 48.74 8.60
N ASN A 715 -3.14 49.21 9.69
CA ASN A 715 -1.79 49.75 9.64
C ASN A 715 -0.87 48.55 9.49
N GLY A 716 -0.27 48.38 8.30
CA GLY A 716 0.79 47.40 8.10
C GLY A 716 1.88 47.53 9.16
N MET A 717 2.60 46.43 9.40
CA MET A 717 3.64 46.32 10.42
C MET A 717 4.69 47.42 10.22
N LYS A 718 4.62 48.48 11.03
CA LYS A 718 5.70 49.45 11.16
C LYS A 718 6.81 48.79 11.97
N ILE A 719 8.00 48.70 11.39
CA ILE A 719 9.23 48.51 12.16
C ILE A 719 9.32 49.76 13.04
N PHE A 720 9.22 49.59 14.35
CA PHE A 720 9.37 50.70 15.29
C PHE A 720 10.85 51.10 15.35
N ASP A 721 11.12 52.39 15.17
CA ASP A 721 12.47 52.94 15.06
C ASP A 721 13.19 53.05 16.41
N GLU A 722 12.48 52.97 17.55
CA GLU A 722 13.06 53.02 18.91
C GLU A 722 12.20 52.22 19.90
N ILE A 723 12.85 51.39 20.73
CA ILE A 723 12.24 50.87 21.96
C ILE A 723 12.45 51.96 23.02
N GLU A 724 11.42 52.76 23.28
CA GLU A 724 11.42 53.60 24.49
C GLU A 724 11.44 52.68 25.71
N ILE A 725 12.60 52.64 26.38
CA ILE A 725 12.74 52.05 27.70
C ILE A 725 11.94 52.94 28.66
N CYS A 726 10.68 52.60 28.90
CA CYS A 726 9.97 53.09 30.07
C CYS A 726 10.55 52.42 31.33
N ARG A 727 11.02 53.28 32.23
CA ARG A 727 11.64 52.98 33.53
C ARG A 727 10.87 51.99 34.39
#